data_AF-Q7AX46-F1
#
_entry.id   AF-Q7AX46-F1
#
_cell.length_a   1.000
_cell.length_b   1.000
_cell.length_c   1.000
_cell.angle_alpha   90.00
_cell.angle_beta   90.00
_cell.angle_gamma   90.00
#
_symmetry.space_group_name_H-M   'P 1'
#
loop_
_entity.id
_entity.type
_entity.pdbx_description
1 polymer ?
#
loop_
_entity_poly.entity_id
_entity_poly.type
_entity_poly.pdbx_seq_one_letter_code
_entity_poly.pdbx_strand_id
1 'polypeptide(L)'
;MDLIQTPNKQFVDGDRRTPGTPVPAWWLNQLQGELYSILNAVGIEPNKADHAQVLSAIKTLAADASQVASIDALRKYSGTGYVNVNAYHANTTVGGGVFVADKADKSTADNGCTVIVSTDGTRWKRVFSGMLNLHDFGYVASKNNALSTLNAAESAALDVVVDCLGLSIDTGNIYPQKNKYTNGKFVINGKTVDVQYQPIRSGIGRFISGTGAAANLKSNEWTGAGLIVIGEGAMEQMEKCVSSIAIGDRAQGFSKVSRDNIAIGADSLINVQAATEWYDQSRMEGTRNIGIGGNAGRGITSGYSNVSIGRNAGQGLGEGSSNIALGAGAMAGTAPVGFSGDIEVFWPSSTSRTIAIGEAVLQTYQGRAAQTAIGANAARNTKKAEKVTAIGSAAMENLERNRAPNGGDVVWTGTEAGTYAQSGKNITLTFPNIRGAQATYWVGIRLTSGTAQTLQNDVVPAQVVSVNGNTLIIQSSKELTATGAAELKYVYSVNSTATKNEELTIIGANAMNKALTAGYSTIIGVDAALLGDNYQKTTAIGASSLRTGSHISTTAIGYWVIPLASSEKCVAIGDSAGYRNVQGDFLTGKITNSIAIGYGARINGDNEIQIGTTGQTLYAPTAVNIRSDGRDKADVKPLTNGLDFVMKLKPMTGYYDRRDSYVDELFKDLPADERADKVREWWANPIKDGSHKEDRLRHWFIAQDIAALEDEYGRLPMVNKTNDTYTVEYETFIPVLTKAIQEMAARIETLETEMKESKK
;
A
#
# COMPACT_ATOMS: atom_id res chain seq x y z
N MET A 1 69.86 -36.52 -34.47
CA MET A 1 68.39 -36.57 -34.32
C MET A 1 67.81 -36.87 -35.69
N ASP A 2 67.27 -38.07 -35.91
CA ASP A 2 66.66 -38.42 -37.20
C ASP A 2 65.34 -37.68 -37.36
N LEU A 3 65.26 -36.81 -38.36
CA LEU A 3 64.05 -36.06 -38.68
C LEU A 3 62.94 -37.02 -39.12
N ILE A 4 61.70 -36.76 -38.68
CA ILE A 4 60.57 -37.63 -39.05
C ILE A 4 60.30 -37.50 -40.55
N GLN A 5 60.63 -38.54 -41.32
CA GLN A 5 60.33 -38.63 -42.74
C GLN A 5 58.97 -39.31 -42.96
N THR A 6 57.92 -38.52 -43.21
CA THR A 6 56.69 -39.01 -43.84
C THR A 6 56.72 -38.75 -45.35
N PRO A 7 56.15 -39.63 -46.21
CA PRO A 7 56.28 -39.52 -47.67
C PRO A 7 55.78 -38.20 -48.28
N ASN A 8 54.87 -37.51 -47.60
CA ASN A 8 54.25 -36.24 -47.98
C ASN A 8 54.62 -35.06 -47.07
N LYS A 9 55.58 -35.22 -46.13
CA LYS A 9 56.03 -34.19 -45.16
C LYS A 9 54.92 -33.51 -44.34
N GLN A 10 53.83 -34.23 -44.09
CA GLN A 10 52.71 -33.76 -43.28
C GLN A 10 52.34 -34.80 -42.22
N PHE A 11 51.82 -34.32 -41.10
CA PHE A 11 51.08 -35.14 -40.14
C PHE A 11 49.59 -34.88 -40.36
N VAL A 12 48.83 -35.95 -40.60
CA VAL A 12 47.38 -35.89 -40.76
C VAL A 12 46.76 -36.48 -39.50
N ASP A 13 46.23 -35.61 -38.65
CA ASP A 13 45.23 -36.01 -37.66
C ASP A 13 43.85 -35.95 -38.33
N GLY A 14 42.99 -36.92 -38.02
CA GLY A 14 41.67 -37.07 -38.63
C GLY A 14 41.25 -38.52 -38.83
N ASP A 15 40.03 -38.84 -38.39
CA ASP A 15 39.32 -40.04 -38.81
C ASP A 15 39.18 -40.08 -40.35
N ARG A 16 39.06 -41.28 -40.93
CA ARG A 16 38.99 -41.60 -42.36
C ARG A 16 37.91 -40.83 -43.16
N ARG A 17 37.08 -40.03 -42.51
CA ARG A 17 35.95 -39.28 -43.09
C ARG A 17 36.13 -37.76 -43.07
N THR A 18 37.11 -37.23 -42.35
CA THR A 18 37.39 -35.78 -42.28
C THR A 18 38.91 -35.56 -42.17
N PRO A 19 39.58 -35.14 -43.26
CA PRO A 19 40.97 -34.72 -43.18
C PRO A 19 41.08 -33.49 -42.27
N GLY A 20 41.76 -33.63 -41.13
CA GLY A 20 42.13 -32.48 -40.31
C GLY A 20 43.18 -31.63 -41.01
N THR A 21 43.33 -30.38 -40.56
CA THR A 21 44.30 -29.43 -41.11
C THR A 21 45.71 -30.02 -41.02
N PRO A 22 46.40 -30.27 -42.16
CA PRO A 22 47.70 -30.93 -42.12
C PRO A 22 48.75 -30.03 -41.48
N VAL A 23 49.35 -30.49 -40.39
CA VAL A 23 50.48 -29.80 -39.76
C VAL A 23 51.74 -30.12 -40.58
N PRO A 24 52.42 -29.11 -41.15
CA PRO A 24 53.66 -29.34 -41.89
C PRO A 24 54.74 -29.93 -40.99
N ALA A 25 55.52 -30.90 -41.48
CA ALA A 25 56.57 -31.53 -40.69
C ALA A 25 57.62 -30.54 -40.16
N TRP A 26 57.82 -29.39 -40.82
CA TRP A 26 58.73 -28.35 -40.33
C TRP A 26 58.27 -27.73 -39.00
N TRP A 27 56.96 -27.59 -38.76
CA TRP A 27 56.41 -27.04 -37.52
C TRP A 27 56.65 -28.00 -36.35
N LEU A 28 56.43 -29.30 -36.58
CA LEU A 28 56.69 -30.34 -35.59
C LEU A 28 58.19 -30.54 -35.34
N ASN A 29 59.03 -30.46 -36.37
CA ASN A 29 60.49 -30.48 -36.20
C ASN A 29 60.99 -29.25 -35.40
N GLN A 30 60.39 -28.07 -35.59
CA GLN A 30 60.70 -26.88 -34.77
C GLN A 30 60.33 -27.11 -33.30
N LEU A 31 59.13 -27.63 -33.04
CA LEU A 31 58.66 -27.95 -31.68
C LEU A 31 59.52 -29.05 -31.02
N GLN A 32 59.99 -30.03 -31.78
CA GLN A 32 60.99 -31.01 -31.33
C GLN A 32 62.35 -30.36 -31.03
N GLY A 33 62.78 -29.37 -31.81
CA GLY A 33 64.00 -28.61 -31.57
C GLY A 33 63.96 -27.78 -30.28
N GLU A 34 62.85 -27.11 -30.00
CA GLU A 34 62.63 -26.40 -28.72
C GLU A 34 62.70 -27.36 -27.52
N LEU A 35 61.96 -28.48 -27.58
CA LEU A 35 61.96 -29.48 -26.51
C LEU A 35 63.32 -30.17 -26.36
N TYR A 36 64.03 -30.45 -27.45
CA TYR A 36 65.41 -30.95 -27.42
C TYR A 36 66.36 -29.96 -26.76
N SER A 37 66.20 -28.66 -27.02
CA SER A 37 67.07 -27.62 -26.47
C SER A 37 66.95 -27.55 -24.94
N ILE A 38 65.74 -27.78 -24.39
CA ILE A 38 65.52 -27.89 -22.94
C ILE A 38 66.24 -29.11 -22.34
N LEU A 39 66.19 -30.27 -23.01
CA LEU A 39 66.87 -31.50 -22.57
C LEU A 39 68.40 -31.35 -22.63
N ASN A 40 68.91 -30.85 -23.76
CA ASN A 40 70.33 -30.63 -24.01
C ASN A 40 70.94 -29.59 -23.05
N ALA A 41 70.17 -28.59 -22.62
CA ALA A 41 70.61 -27.57 -21.65
C ALA A 41 71.04 -28.14 -20.28
N VAL A 42 70.66 -29.39 -19.96
CA VAL A 42 71.11 -30.12 -18.76
C VAL A 42 71.79 -31.46 -19.09
N GLY A 43 72.17 -31.68 -20.34
CA GLY A 43 72.83 -32.92 -20.77
C GLY A 43 71.95 -34.17 -20.75
N ILE A 44 70.61 -34.04 -20.84
CA ILE A 44 69.71 -35.18 -21.01
C ILE A 44 69.57 -35.50 -22.50
N GLU A 45 69.95 -36.72 -22.90
CA GLU A 45 69.75 -37.22 -24.27
C GLU A 45 68.34 -37.82 -24.45
N PRO A 46 67.60 -37.50 -25.53
CA PRO A 46 66.22 -37.98 -25.73
C PRO A 46 66.10 -39.50 -25.85
N ASN A 47 65.45 -40.10 -24.86
CA ASN A 47 65.14 -41.52 -24.79
C ASN A 47 63.64 -41.77 -25.02
N LYS A 48 63.28 -42.47 -26.10
CA LYS A 48 61.88 -42.83 -26.42
C LYS A 48 61.13 -43.64 -25.35
N ALA A 49 61.83 -44.22 -24.38
CA ALA A 49 61.24 -45.02 -23.30
C ALA A 49 60.94 -44.22 -22.01
N ASP A 50 61.39 -42.96 -21.91
CA ASP A 50 61.14 -42.10 -20.74
C ASP A 50 60.22 -40.94 -21.14
N HIS A 51 59.01 -40.92 -20.56
CA HIS A 51 58.00 -39.89 -20.85
C HIS A 51 58.09 -38.66 -19.92
N ALA A 52 59.04 -38.62 -18.98
CA ALA A 52 59.20 -37.56 -17.99
C ALA A 52 60.44 -36.67 -18.23
N GLN A 53 61.24 -36.92 -19.27
CA GLN A 53 62.54 -36.27 -19.49
C GLN A 53 62.49 -34.74 -19.51
N VAL A 54 61.50 -34.13 -20.19
CA VAL A 54 61.36 -32.67 -20.24
C VAL A 54 61.05 -32.11 -18.85
N LEU A 55 60.26 -32.83 -18.05
CA LEU A 55 60.00 -32.48 -16.64
C LEU A 55 61.26 -32.65 -15.79
N SER A 56 62.07 -33.69 -16.02
CA SER A 56 63.38 -33.86 -15.37
C SER A 56 64.36 -32.74 -15.74
N ALA A 57 64.41 -32.33 -17.01
CA ALA A 57 65.25 -31.23 -17.46
C ALA A 57 64.84 -29.89 -16.84
N ILE A 58 63.54 -29.59 -16.83
CA ILE A 58 63.01 -28.39 -16.15
C ILE A 58 63.32 -28.43 -14.65
N LYS A 59 63.24 -29.59 -14.00
CA LYS A 59 63.64 -29.76 -12.59
C LYS A 59 65.13 -29.52 -12.35
N THR A 60 66.01 -30.01 -13.22
CA THR A 60 67.45 -29.79 -13.11
C THR A 60 67.81 -28.32 -13.35
N LEU A 61 67.25 -27.68 -14.39
CA LEU A 61 67.38 -26.24 -14.63
C LEU A 61 66.91 -25.43 -13.40
N ALA A 62 65.77 -25.80 -12.81
CA ALA A 62 65.24 -25.15 -11.61
C ALA A 62 66.07 -25.44 -10.33
N ALA A 63 66.85 -26.52 -10.29
CA ALA A 63 67.76 -26.83 -9.19
C ALA A 63 69.09 -26.06 -9.31
N ASP A 64 69.60 -25.88 -10.54
CA ASP A 64 70.79 -25.06 -10.85
C ASP A 64 70.49 -23.54 -10.88
N ALA A 65 69.25 -23.16 -10.57
CA ALA A 65 68.87 -21.77 -10.33
C ALA A 65 69.75 -21.17 -9.24
N SER A 66 70.44 -20.05 -9.53
CA SER A 66 71.22 -19.35 -8.52
C SER A 66 70.32 -18.95 -7.35
N GLN A 67 70.74 -19.24 -6.12
CA GLN A 67 69.98 -18.93 -4.91
C GLN A 67 70.68 -17.87 -4.07
N VAL A 68 69.90 -16.96 -3.48
CA VAL A 68 70.40 -15.97 -2.53
C VAL A 68 69.57 -15.97 -1.25
N ALA A 69 70.24 -15.81 -0.11
CA ALA A 69 69.62 -15.98 1.21
C ALA A 69 68.62 -14.88 1.60
N SER A 70 68.67 -13.72 0.95
CA SER A 70 67.81 -12.56 1.26
C SER A 70 67.74 -11.54 0.11
N ILE A 71 66.82 -10.57 0.21
CA ILE A 71 66.78 -9.40 -0.69
C ILE A 71 68.06 -8.56 -0.57
N ASP A 72 68.66 -8.46 0.62
CA ASP A 72 69.95 -7.77 0.80
C ASP A 72 71.14 -8.54 0.23
N ALA A 73 71.03 -9.86 0.07
CA ALA A 73 71.97 -10.66 -0.71
C ALA A 73 71.75 -10.45 -2.22
N LEU A 74 70.50 -10.36 -2.68
CA LEU A 74 70.17 -10.02 -4.06
C LEU A 74 70.73 -8.65 -4.48
N ARG A 75 70.67 -7.64 -3.60
CA ARG A 75 71.29 -6.32 -3.84
C ARG A 75 72.81 -6.36 -4.03
N LYS A 76 73.48 -7.44 -3.62
CA LYS A 76 74.94 -7.65 -3.76
C LYS A 76 75.27 -8.69 -4.83
N TYR A 77 74.26 -9.31 -5.43
CA TYR A 77 74.41 -10.40 -6.37
C TYR A 77 74.46 -9.85 -7.81
N SER A 78 75.54 -10.21 -8.53
CA SER A 78 75.69 -9.95 -9.96
C SER A 78 75.44 -11.25 -10.72
N GLY A 79 74.62 -11.21 -11.76
CA GLY A 79 74.19 -12.40 -12.48
C GLY A 79 73.36 -12.11 -13.73
N THR A 80 72.78 -13.16 -14.30
CA THR A 80 71.93 -13.15 -15.49
C THR A 80 70.86 -14.23 -15.41
N GLY A 81 69.77 -14.08 -16.16
CA GLY A 81 68.68 -15.05 -16.15
C GLY A 81 67.79 -14.84 -14.93
N TYR A 82 67.65 -15.85 -14.08
CA TYR A 82 66.79 -15.83 -12.90
C TYR A 82 67.54 -16.29 -11.64
N VAL A 83 67.07 -15.80 -10.51
CA VAL A 83 67.63 -16.09 -9.18
C VAL A 83 66.47 -16.34 -8.21
N ASN A 84 66.58 -17.36 -7.37
CA ASN A 84 65.61 -17.62 -6.32
C ASN A 84 66.07 -16.95 -5.01
N VAL A 85 65.23 -16.10 -4.45
CA VAL A 85 65.47 -15.46 -3.15
C VAL A 85 64.75 -16.28 -2.09
N ASN A 86 65.49 -16.85 -1.14
CA ASN A 86 64.91 -17.83 -0.21
C ASN A 86 63.91 -17.21 0.78
N ALA A 87 64.14 -15.98 1.21
CA ALA A 87 63.25 -15.20 2.07
C ALA A 87 63.54 -13.70 1.93
N TYR A 88 62.69 -12.81 2.44
CA TYR A 88 62.99 -11.37 2.37
C TYR A 88 64.23 -11.02 3.21
N HIS A 89 64.25 -11.50 4.46
CA HIS A 89 65.36 -11.35 5.41
C HIS A 89 66.12 -12.66 5.55
N ALA A 90 67.45 -12.58 5.73
CA ALA A 90 68.26 -13.78 5.99
C ALA A 90 67.79 -14.49 7.27
N ASN A 91 67.89 -15.83 7.28
CA ASN A 91 67.44 -16.71 8.37
C ASN A 91 65.94 -16.61 8.68
N THR A 92 65.11 -16.27 7.68
CA THR A 92 63.65 -16.35 7.75
C THR A 92 63.12 -17.24 6.60
N THR A 93 61.81 -17.48 6.55
CA THR A 93 61.18 -18.45 5.61
C THR A 93 60.10 -17.83 4.73
N VAL A 94 59.94 -16.50 4.74
CA VAL A 94 58.81 -15.78 4.14
C VAL A 94 59.28 -14.58 3.31
N GLY A 95 58.50 -14.19 2.31
CA GLY A 95 58.77 -13.01 1.46
C GLY A 95 59.84 -13.20 0.39
N GLY A 96 60.34 -14.42 0.24
CA GLY A 96 61.20 -14.82 -0.88
C GLY A 96 60.44 -14.87 -2.21
N GLY A 97 61.09 -15.38 -3.25
CA GLY A 97 60.51 -15.54 -4.58
C GLY A 97 61.54 -15.54 -5.70
N VAL A 98 61.09 -15.85 -6.92
CA VAL A 98 61.95 -15.81 -8.11
C VAL A 98 62.05 -14.39 -8.64
N PHE A 99 63.25 -13.96 -9.00
CA PHE A 99 63.52 -12.68 -9.66
C PHE A 99 64.27 -12.91 -10.98
N VAL A 100 63.96 -12.12 -12.01
CA VAL A 100 64.59 -12.17 -13.34
C VAL A 100 65.42 -10.91 -13.55
N ALA A 101 66.63 -11.06 -14.07
CA ALA A 101 67.51 -9.94 -14.40
C ALA A 101 67.03 -9.22 -15.68
N ASP A 102 66.43 -8.04 -15.51
CA ASP A 102 66.21 -7.11 -16.60
C ASP A 102 67.48 -6.25 -16.80
N LYS A 103 68.22 -6.56 -17.87
CA LYS A 103 69.40 -5.80 -18.28
C LYS A 103 69.07 -4.66 -19.27
N ALA A 104 67.85 -4.57 -19.78
CA ALA A 104 67.41 -3.46 -20.62
C ALA A 104 66.97 -2.27 -19.76
N ASP A 105 66.32 -2.51 -18.63
CA ASP A 105 65.96 -1.47 -17.65
C ASP A 105 67.21 -0.85 -17.00
N LYS A 106 67.28 0.48 -17.05
CA LYS A 106 68.32 1.33 -16.42
C LYS A 106 67.75 2.39 -15.49
N SER A 107 66.44 2.60 -15.49
CA SER A 107 65.79 3.76 -14.89
C SER A 107 64.91 3.42 -13.70
N THR A 108 64.33 2.22 -13.62
CA THR A 108 63.49 1.87 -12.47
C THR A 108 64.33 1.79 -11.20
N ALA A 109 63.83 2.42 -10.13
CA ALA A 109 64.43 2.43 -8.81
C ALA A 109 64.18 1.11 -8.06
N ASP A 110 65.00 0.83 -7.03
CA ASP A 110 64.71 -0.21 -6.05
C ASP A 110 63.47 0.20 -5.25
N ASN A 111 62.45 -0.65 -5.25
CA ASN A 111 61.20 -0.41 -4.51
C ASN A 111 61.01 -1.42 -3.36
N GLY A 112 62.07 -2.15 -3.02
CA GLY A 112 62.09 -3.16 -1.96
C GLY A 112 61.34 -4.45 -2.26
N CYS A 113 60.52 -4.55 -3.32
CA CYS A 113 59.59 -5.67 -3.46
C CYS A 113 59.55 -6.30 -4.87
N THR A 114 59.15 -5.51 -5.89
CA THR A 114 59.01 -6.00 -7.28
C THR A 114 60.20 -5.64 -8.16
N VAL A 115 61.00 -4.65 -7.75
CA VAL A 115 62.25 -4.26 -8.41
C VAL A 115 63.32 -4.08 -7.34
N ILE A 116 64.36 -4.92 -7.41
CA ILE A 116 65.56 -4.83 -6.56
C ILE A 116 66.73 -4.42 -7.44
N VAL A 117 67.50 -3.42 -7.03
CA VAL A 117 68.65 -2.94 -7.80
C VAL A 117 69.94 -3.41 -7.12
N SER A 118 70.73 -4.19 -7.84
CA SER A 118 72.04 -4.64 -7.34
C SER A 118 73.12 -3.57 -7.52
N THR A 119 74.22 -3.70 -6.77
CA THR A 119 75.37 -2.76 -6.80
C THR A 119 76.02 -2.62 -8.18
N ASP A 120 75.89 -3.62 -9.05
CA ASP A 120 76.34 -3.58 -10.46
C ASP A 120 75.35 -2.86 -11.41
N GLY A 121 74.20 -2.42 -10.89
CA GLY A 121 73.14 -1.76 -11.63
C GLY A 121 72.13 -2.70 -12.31
N THR A 122 72.20 -4.02 -12.12
CA THR A 122 71.17 -4.95 -12.63
C THR A 122 69.83 -4.72 -11.93
N ARG A 123 68.72 -4.72 -12.70
CA ARG A 123 67.35 -4.59 -12.17
C ARG A 123 66.72 -5.98 -12.08
N TRP A 124 66.60 -6.51 -10.88
CA TRP A 124 65.96 -7.79 -10.61
C TRP A 124 64.45 -7.60 -10.45
N LYS A 125 63.68 -8.13 -11.39
CA LYS A 125 62.20 -8.05 -11.44
C LYS A 125 61.59 -9.28 -10.77
N ARG A 126 60.74 -9.09 -9.75
CA ARG A 126 60.02 -10.20 -9.10
C ARG A 126 59.08 -10.87 -10.11
N VAL A 127 59.09 -12.20 -10.16
CA VAL A 127 58.08 -13.00 -10.86
C VAL A 127 56.91 -13.22 -9.90
N PHE A 128 55.75 -12.63 -10.21
CA PHE A 128 54.52 -12.80 -9.46
C PHE A 128 53.30 -12.71 -10.39
N SER A 129 52.15 -13.20 -9.95
CA SER A 129 50.89 -13.11 -10.68
C SER A 129 49.77 -12.68 -9.73
N GLY A 130 49.12 -11.55 -10.03
CA GLY A 130 48.02 -11.01 -9.26
C GLY A 130 48.42 -10.30 -7.97
N MET A 131 48.54 -11.05 -6.86
CA MET A 131 48.55 -10.51 -5.49
C MET A 131 49.92 -10.62 -4.81
N LEU A 132 50.27 -9.61 -4.03
CA LEU A 132 51.41 -9.63 -3.10
C LEU A 132 50.90 -9.67 -1.66
N ASN A 133 51.78 -9.91 -0.70
CA ASN A 133 51.46 -9.86 0.73
C ASN A 133 52.55 -9.11 1.52
N LEU A 134 52.29 -8.74 2.78
CA LEU A 134 53.26 -7.96 3.57
C LEU A 134 54.61 -8.68 3.77
N HIS A 135 54.72 -10.01 3.67
CA HIS A 135 56.03 -10.66 3.69
C HIS A 135 56.89 -10.28 2.47
N ASP A 136 56.29 -10.04 1.31
CA ASP A 136 57.00 -9.64 0.08
C ASP A 136 57.66 -8.25 0.19
N PHE A 137 57.20 -7.43 1.15
CA PHE A 137 57.78 -6.14 1.56
C PHE A 137 58.63 -6.25 2.83
N GLY A 138 58.77 -7.44 3.40
CA GLY A 138 59.67 -7.73 4.53
C GLY A 138 59.03 -7.85 5.90
N TYR A 139 57.72 -8.05 6.03
CA TYR A 139 57.09 -8.31 7.32
C TYR A 139 57.55 -9.65 7.90
N VAL A 140 57.94 -9.65 9.18
CA VAL A 140 58.19 -10.87 9.96
C VAL A 140 57.75 -10.62 11.39
N ALA A 141 56.89 -11.48 11.94
CA ALA A 141 56.30 -11.29 13.27
C ALA A 141 57.35 -11.07 14.38
N SER A 142 58.47 -11.81 14.35
CA SER A 142 59.58 -11.66 15.32
C SER A 142 60.32 -10.32 15.25
N LYS A 143 60.12 -9.51 14.20
CA LYS A 143 60.68 -8.16 14.06
C LYS A 143 59.71 -7.04 14.46
N ASN A 144 58.45 -7.36 14.80
CA ASN A 144 57.39 -6.39 15.13
C ASN A 144 57.28 -5.22 14.13
N ASN A 145 57.43 -5.49 12.83
CA ASN A 145 57.66 -4.48 11.80
C ASN A 145 56.46 -4.25 10.86
N ALA A 146 55.22 -4.49 11.33
CA ALA A 146 54.03 -4.39 10.48
C ALA A 146 53.83 -2.99 9.87
N LEU A 147 53.89 -1.94 10.70
CA LEU A 147 53.70 -0.55 10.24
C LEU A 147 54.83 -0.08 9.30
N SER A 148 56.09 -0.37 9.60
CA SER A 148 57.20 0.02 8.72
C SER A 148 57.17 -0.73 7.39
N THR A 149 56.69 -1.98 7.38
CA THR A 149 56.46 -2.75 6.15
C THR A 149 55.29 -2.19 5.33
N LEU A 150 54.18 -1.82 5.98
CA LEU A 150 53.05 -1.17 5.34
C LEU A 150 53.46 0.17 4.69
N ASN A 151 54.26 0.98 5.39
CA ASN A 151 54.81 2.22 4.87
C ASN A 151 55.78 2.00 3.69
N ALA A 152 56.52 0.88 3.67
CA ALA A 152 57.36 0.50 2.53
C ALA A 152 56.50 0.12 1.31
N ALA A 153 55.41 -0.62 1.51
CA ALA A 153 54.44 -0.93 0.45
C ALA A 153 53.79 0.36 -0.11
N GLU A 154 53.35 1.28 0.75
CA GLU A 154 52.83 2.59 0.33
C GLU A 154 53.89 3.43 -0.40
N SER A 155 55.15 3.35 -0.01
CA SER A 155 56.24 4.06 -0.70
C SER A 155 56.53 3.47 -2.09
N ALA A 156 56.38 2.14 -2.25
CA ALA A 156 56.54 1.46 -3.53
C ALA A 156 55.41 1.78 -4.53
N ALA A 157 54.20 2.11 -4.04
CA ALA A 157 53.07 2.64 -4.82
C ALA A 157 52.76 1.84 -6.10
N LEU A 158 52.54 0.53 -5.95
CA LEU A 158 52.48 -0.43 -7.07
C LEU A 158 51.07 -0.57 -7.69
N ASP A 159 50.04 0.00 -7.08
CA ASP A 159 48.60 -0.18 -7.43
C ASP A 159 48.11 -1.64 -7.44
N VAL A 160 48.85 -2.55 -6.80
CA VAL A 160 48.50 -3.99 -6.68
C VAL A 160 47.67 -4.28 -5.43
N VAL A 161 47.11 -5.50 -5.37
CA VAL A 161 46.50 -6.02 -4.13
C VAL A 161 47.60 -6.51 -3.19
N VAL A 162 47.56 -6.05 -1.93
CA VAL A 162 48.50 -6.43 -0.86
C VAL A 162 47.73 -7.05 0.31
N ASP A 163 47.99 -8.32 0.58
CA ASP A 163 47.45 -9.07 1.72
C ASP A 163 48.17 -8.68 3.03
N CYS A 164 47.39 -8.19 4.00
CA CYS A 164 47.81 -7.74 5.32
C CYS A 164 47.93 -8.87 6.36
N LEU A 165 47.77 -10.14 5.95
CA LEU A 165 48.06 -11.35 6.74
C LEU A 165 47.24 -11.48 8.04
N GLY A 166 46.03 -10.92 8.06
CA GLY A 166 45.13 -10.87 9.22
C GLY A 166 45.55 -9.87 10.31
N LEU A 167 46.60 -9.07 10.08
CA LEU A 167 47.16 -8.17 11.08
C LEU A 167 46.25 -6.97 11.36
N SER A 168 46.31 -6.46 12.59
CA SER A 168 45.81 -5.12 12.95
C SER A 168 47.00 -4.17 13.07
N ILE A 169 47.06 -3.14 12.23
CA ILE A 169 48.21 -2.23 12.09
C ILE A 169 47.79 -0.82 12.48
N ASP A 170 48.43 -0.22 13.48
CA ASP A 170 48.21 1.19 13.83
C ASP A 170 48.88 2.09 12.80
N THR A 171 48.08 2.91 12.10
CA THR A 171 48.53 3.87 11.08
C THR A 171 48.39 5.32 11.55
N GLY A 172 48.20 5.53 12.86
CA GLY A 172 48.11 6.84 13.47
C GLY A 172 46.88 7.61 13.00
N ASN A 173 47.08 8.68 12.23
CA ASN A 173 46.02 9.48 11.63
C ASN A 173 45.93 9.35 10.09
N ILE A 174 46.71 8.43 9.50
CA ILE A 174 46.82 8.26 8.05
C ILE A 174 46.00 7.03 7.62
N TYR A 175 45.19 7.18 6.57
CA TYR A 175 44.60 6.06 5.86
C TYR A 175 45.50 5.73 4.66
N PRO A 176 46.12 4.54 4.57
CA PRO A 176 46.88 4.11 3.38
C PRO A 176 45.99 4.16 2.12
N GLN A 177 46.54 4.49 0.94
CA GLN A 177 45.77 4.65 -0.30
C GLN A 177 46.53 4.29 -1.60
N LYS A 178 47.85 4.10 -1.58
CA LYS A 178 48.66 3.90 -2.80
C LYS A 178 48.69 2.44 -3.30
N ASN A 179 48.18 1.50 -2.52
CA ASN A 179 47.93 0.12 -2.91
C ASN A 179 46.56 -0.34 -2.40
N LYS A 180 46.11 -1.51 -2.88
CA LYS A 180 44.79 -2.09 -2.57
C LYS A 180 44.92 -3.12 -1.43
N TYR A 181 44.63 -2.74 -0.19
CA TYR A 181 44.89 -3.62 0.98
C TYR A 181 43.75 -4.59 1.31
N THR A 182 44.08 -5.86 1.55
CA THR A 182 43.14 -6.95 1.88
C THR A 182 43.54 -7.74 3.13
N ASN A 183 42.61 -8.50 3.73
CA ASN A 183 42.86 -9.43 4.83
C ASN A 183 43.62 -8.81 6.02
N GLY A 184 43.01 -7.85 6.72
CA GLY A 184 43.60 -7.19 7.89
C GLY A 184 42.75 -6.04 8.42
N LYS A 185 43.30 -5.26 9.36
CA LYS A 185 42.67 -4.07 9.94
C LYS A 185 43.68 -2.91 10.11
N PHE A 186 43.20 -1.68 10.04
CA PHE A 186 43.95 -0.49 10.42
C PHE A 186 43.42 0.08 11.74
N VAL A 187 44.28 0.54 12.64
CA VAL A 187 43.89 1.35 13.80
C VAL A 187 44.22 2.80 13.48
N ILE A 188 43.19 3.65 13.48
CA ILE A 188 43.27 5.05 13.06
C ILE A 188 42.62 5.92 14.13
N ASN A 189 43.38 6.85 14.71
CA ASN A 189 42.97 7.67 15.86
C ASN A 189 42.38 6.82 17.01
N GLY A 190 42.98 5.65 17.26
CA GLY A 190 42.53 4.68 18.27
C GLY A 190 41.29 3.85 17.90
N LYS A 191 40.75 3.99 16.67
CA LYS A 191 39.62 3.19 16.18
C LYS A 191 40.07 2.15 15.17
N THR A 192 39.72 0.89 15.42
CA THR A 192 39.98 -0.22 14.49
C THR A 192 38.96 -0.23 13.35
N VAL A 193 39.42 -0.25 12.10
CA VAL A 193 38.62 -0.37 10.88
C VAL A 193 39.18 -1.50 10.01
N ASP A 194 38.33 -2.21 9.28
CA ASP A 194 38.80 -3.23 8.33
C ASP A 194 39.50 -2.58 7.12
N VAL A 195 40.44 -3.31 6.50
CA VAL A 195 41.13 -2.81 5.29
C VAL A 195 40.20 -2.79 4.07
N GLN A 196 40.54 -1.87 3.16
CA GLN A 196 39.74 -1.41 2.00
C GLN A 196 39.10 -2.52 1.14
N TYR A 197 39.87 -3.54 0.78
CA TYR A 197 39.46 -4.57 -0.16
C TYR A 197 39.24 -5.87 0.60
N GLN A 198 38.01 -6.37 0.61
CA GLN A 198 37.73 -7.72 1.11
C GLN A 198 37.62 -8.67 -0.09
N PRO A 199 38.16 -9.91 -0.03
CA PRO A 199 38.16 -10.82 -1.17
C PRO A 199 36.74 -11.21 -1.55
N ILE A 200 36.41 -11.09 -2.84
CA ILE A 200 35.12 -11.51 -3.39
C ILE A 200 34.97 -13.03 -3.22
N ARG A 201 33.95 -13.46 -2.48
CA ARG A 201 33.61 -14.88 -2.30
C ARG A 201 33.00 -15.44 -3.59
N SER A 202 33.82 -15.88 -4.53
CA SER A 202 33.36 -16.46 -5.81
C SER A 202 32.80 -17.88 -5.61
N GLY A 203 31.53 -18.07 -5.95
CA GLY A 203 30.81 -19.35 -5.93
C GLY A 203 29.39 -19.18 -6.50
N ILE A 204 28.58 -20.24 -6.48
CA ILE A 204 27.20 -20.24 -7.00
C ILE A 204 26.19 -19.49 -6.10
N GLY A 205 26.39 -18.17 -5.96
CA GLY A 205 25.39 -17.19 -5.52
C GLY A 205 25.48 -16.67 -4.07
N ARG A 206 26.43 -15.76 -3.77
CA ARG A 206 26.47 -14.94 -2.54
C ARG A 206 27.15 -13.57 -2.77
N PHE A 207 26.66 -12.48 -2.19
CA PHE A 207 27.45 -11.24 -2.01
C PHE A 207 27.09 -10.49 -0.72
N ILE A 208 28.09 -10.08 0.09
CA ILE A 208 27.92 -9.55 1.46
C ILE A 208 28.89 -8.36 1.68
N SER A 209 28.49 -7.27 2.34
CA SER A 209 29.36 -6.11 2.62
C SER A 209 28.93 -5.25 3.82
N GLY A 210 29.88 -4.56 4.47
CA GLY A 210 29.68 -3.70 5.64
C GLY A 210 29.83 -4.42 6.99
N THR A 211 30.18 -3.68 8.04
CA THR A 211 30.34 -4.18 9.42
C THR A 211 29.09 -4.96 9.88
N GLY A 212 29.23 -6.06 10.62
CA GLY A 212 28.08 -6.83 11.14
C GLY A 212 27.15 -7.50 10.09
N ALA A 213 27.38 -7.32 8.79
CA ALA A 213 26.52 -7.89 7.75
C ALA A 213 26.61 -9.42 7.74
N ALA A 214 25.46 -10.09 7.87
CA ALA A 214 25.34 -11.54 7.98
C ALA A 214 26.23 -12.19 9.06
N ALA A 215 26.44 -11.52 10.19
CA ALA A 215 27.38 -11.92 11.25
C ALA A 215 27.22 -13.36 11.75
N ASN A 216 25.98 -13.83 11.95
CA ASN A 216 25.70 -15.19 12.41
C ASN A 216 25.75 -16.27 11.29
N LEU A 217 25.87 -15.87 10.01
CA LEU A 217 25.82 -16.79 8.88
C LEU A 217 27.18 -17.48 8.67
N LYS A 218 27.31 -18.69 9.20
CA LYS A 218 28.55 -19.47 9.14
C LYS A 218 29.05 -19.72 7.72
N SER A 219 30.36 -19.64 7.54
CA SER A 219 31.03 -20.17 6.35
C SER A 219 30.97 -21.70 6.33
N ASN A 220 30.86 -22.27 5.13
CA ASN A 220 30.99 -23.70 4.83
C ASN A 220 29.86 -24.63 5.33
N GLU A 221 28.84 -24.13 6.04
CA GLU A 221 27.57 -24.84 6.21
C GLU A 221 26.66 -24.62 4.97
N TRP A 222 26.04 -25.70 4.45
CA TRP A 222 25.09 -25.62 3.33
C TRP A 222 23.71 -25.21 3.85
N THR A 223 23.51 -23.90 3.98
CA THR A 223 22.34 -23.26 4.60
C THR A 223 21.25 -22.79 3.62
N GLY A 224 21.31 -23.28 2.37
CA GLY A 224 20.64 -22.66 1.23
C GLY A 224 21.55 -21.74 0.42
N ALA A 225 21.17 -21.40 -0.83
CA ALA A 225 22.01 -20.58 -1.71
C ALA A 225 21.20 -19.56 -2.53
N GLY A 226 21.69 -18.32 -2.53
CA GLY A 226 21.13 -17.12 -3.17
C GLY A 226 21.07 -15.94 -2.18
N LEU A 227 22.14 -15.13 -2.10
CA LEU A 227 22.25 -13.99 -1.14
C LEU A 227 22.73 -12.69 -1.81
N ILE A 228 22.19 -11.53 -1.43
CA ILE A 228 22.87 -10.22 -1.58
C ILE A 228 22.62 -9.35 -0.32
N VAL A 229 23.66 -8.93 0.42
CA VAL A 229 23.59 -8.33 1.78
C VAL A 229 24.52 -7.11 1.93
N ILE A 230 24.04 -5.90 2.27
CA ILE A 230 24.90 -4.70 2.49
C ILE A 230 24.20 -3.72 3.47
N GLY A 231 24.32 -3.75 4.82
CA GLY A 231 25.48 -3.38 5.67
C GLY A 231 25.24 -2.00 6.35
N GLU A 232 25.44 -1.75 7.65
CA GLU A 232 25.75 -2.61 8.81
C GLU A 232 24.50 -3.28 9.40
N GLY A 233 24.64 -4.37 10.15
CA GLY A 233 23.53 -5.10 10.78
C GLY A 233 22.55 -5.81 9.82
N ALA A 234 22.72 -5.68 8.50
CA ALA A 234 21.88 -6.38 7.52
C ALA A 234 22.05 -7.90 7.65
N MET A 235 20.94 -8.62 7.81
CA MET A 235 20.91 -10.06 8.12
C MET A 235 21.77 -10.46 9.35
N GLU A 236 22.03 -9.58 10.32
CA GLU A 236 22.95 -9.86 11.45
C GLU A 236 22.68 -11.19 12.15
N GLN A 237 21.41 -11.44 12.52
CA GLN A 237 20.98 -12.64 13.25
C GLN A 237 20.69 -13.86 12.35
N MET A 238 21.02 -13.82 11.06
CA MET A 238 20.65 -14.84 10.07
C MET A 238 21.44 -16.13 10.25
N GLU A 239 20.72 -17.23 10.49
CA GLU A 239 21.26 -18.58 10.63
C GLU A 239 21.11 -19.39 9.32
N LYS A 240 20.02 -19.19 8.58
CA LYS A 240 19.69 -19.94 7.36
C LYS A 240 19.00 -19.07 6.30
N CYS A 241 19.35 -19.22 5.02
CA CYS A 241 18.79 -18.37 3.97
C CYS A 241 18.75 -19.04 2.59
N VAL A 242 17.57 -19.03 1.96
CA VAL A 242 17.36 -19.48 0.58
C VAL A 242 16.77 -18.33 -0.24
N SER A 243 17.53 -17.79 -1.20
CA SER A 243 17.10 -16.70 -2.09
C SER A 243 16.59 -15.47 -1.32
N SER A 244 17.49 -14.62 -0.80
CA SER A 244 17.07 -13.32 -0.23
C SER A 244 18.05 -12.18 -0.45
N ILE A 245 17.52 -10.96 -0.46
CA ILE A 245 18.25 -9.69 -0.64
C ILE A 245 18.00 -8.81 0.59
N ALA A 246 19.06 -8.21 1.17
CA ALA A 246 18.98 -7.27 2.29
C ALA A 246 19.97 -6.11 2.09
N ILE A 247 19.49 -4.92 1.76
CA ILE A 247 20.34 -3.75 1.49
C ILE A 247 19.89 -2.59 2.38
N GLY A 248 20.78 -2.07 3.24
CA GLY A 248 20.52 -1.03 4.22
C GLY A 248 20.73 -1.48 5.66
N ASP A 249 20.87 -0.50 6.56
CA ASP A 249 21.08 -0.68 8.00
C ASP A 249 19.99 -1.59 8.64
N ARG A 250 20.41 -2.67 9.30
CA ARG A 250 19.52 -3.68 9.91
C ARG A 250 18.42 -4.27 8.99
N ALA A 251 18.58 -4.23 7.66
CA ALA A 251 17.64 -4.90 6.74
C ALA A 251 17.61 -6.42 7.03
N GLN A 252 16.44 -6.99 7.32
CA GLN A 252 16.29 -8.35 7.88
C GLN A 252 17.18 -8.65 9.12
N GLY A 253 17.56 -7.63 9.90
CA GLY A 253 18.58 -7.75 10.97
C GLY A 253 18.24 -8.78 12.06
N PHE A 254 16.96 -8.95 12.41
CA PHE A 254 16.50 -9.91 13.42
C PHE A 254 15.96 -11.23 12.83
N SER A 255 15.96 -11.38 11.50
CA SER A 255 15.56 -12.62 10.82
C SER A 255 16.58 -13.73 11.05
N LYS A 256 16.15 -14.86 11.62
CA LYS A 256 16.97 -16.08 11.77
C LYS A 256 16.93 -16.98 10.53
N VAL A 257 15.76 -17.06 9.89
CA VAL A 257 15.54 -17.87 8.69
C VAL A 257 14.81 -17.00 7.66
N SER A 258 15.30 -16.97 6.42
CA SER A 258 14.65 -16.25 5.31
C SER A 258 14.52 -17.12 4.07
N ARG A 259 13.40 -16.98 3.35
CA ARG A 259 13.14 -17.65 2.07
C ARG A 259 12.39 -16.72 1.11
N ASP A 260 12.93 -16.54 -0.09
CA ASP A 260 12.35 -15.75 -1.19
C ASP A 260 12.06 -14.26 -0.87
N ASN A 261 12.75 -13.64 0.11
CA ASN A 261 12.46 -12.28 0.57
C ASN A 261 13.39 -11.20 -0.04
N ILE A 262 12.88 -10.00 -0.28
CA ILE A 262 13.63 -8.84 -0.76
C ILE A 262 13.43 -7.68 0.21
N ALA A 263 14.49 -7.22 0.87
CA ALA A 263 14.50 -6.09 1.80
C ALA A 263 15.51 -5.02 1.33
N ILE A 264 15.05 -3.79 1.10
CA ILE A 264 15.89 -2.68 0.63
C ILE A 264 15.48 -1.41 1.38
N GLY A 265 16.34 -0.90 2.27
CA GLY A 265 16.11 0.23 3.16
C GLY A 265 16.32 -0.13 4.62
N ALA A 266 16.65 0.87 5.44
CA ALA A 266 16.91 0.66 6.87
C ALA A 266 15.68 0.03 7.58
N ASP A 267 15.91 -0.96 8.44
CA ASP A 267 14.89 -1.76 9.13
C ASP A 267 13.85 -2.46 8.22
N SER A 268 14.08 -2.54 6.90
CA SER A 268 13.13 -3.20 6.01
C SER A 268 13.06 -4.70 6.30
N LEU A 269 11.83 -5.23 6.44
CA LEU A 269 11.52 -6.61 6.84
C LEU A 269 12.31 -7.12 8.07
N ILE A 270 12.73 -6.25 9.00
CA ILE A 270 13.66 -6.61 10.10
C ILE A 270 13.22 -7.83 10.93
N ASN A 271 11.91 -8.03 11.11
CA ASN A 271 11.33 -9.05 11.98
C ASN A 271 10.83 -10.33 11.26
N VAL A 272 10.97 -10.44 9.93
CA VAL A 272 10.38 -11.57 9.19
C VAL A 272 11.06 -12.90 9.57
N GLN A 273 10.29 -13.95 9.80
CA GLN A 273 10.80 -15.28 10.17
C GLN A 273 10.18 -16.36 9.28
N ALA A 274 10.99 -16.98 8.42
CA ALA A 274 10.54 -18.11 7.62
C ALA A 274 10.42 -19.38 8.47
N ALA A 275 9.33 -20.14 8.34
CA ALA A 275 9.15 -21.39 9.10
C ALA A 275 10.15 -22.49 8.71
N THR A 276 10.67 -22.46 7.48
CA THR A 276 11.78 -23.30 7.01
C THR A 276 12.49 -22.64 5.83
N GLU A 277 13.78 -22.95 5.73
CA GLU A 277 14.64 -22.66 4.59
C GLU A 277 14.19 -23.36 3.29
N TRP A 278 13.60 -24.55 3.38
CA TRP A 278 13.27 -25.37 2.22
C TRP A 278 12.01 -24.88 1.51
N TYR A 279 11.94 -25.03 0.18
CA TYR A 279 10.71 -24.75 -0.56
C TYR A 279 9.63 -25.79 -0.19
N ASP A 280 8.58 -25.31 0.45
CA ASP A 280 7.41 -26.11 0.85
C ASP A 280 6.17 -25.23 0.68
N GLN A 281 5.17 -25.71 -0.08
CA GLN A 281 3.91 -24.99 -0.29
C GLN A 281 2.96 -25.07 0.91
N SER A 282 3.17 -26.03 1.82
CA SER A 282 2.43 -26.12 3.08
C SER A 282 3.01 -25.25 4.19
N ARG A 283 4.25 -24.74 4.00
CA ARG A 283 4.99 -23.91 4.97
C ARG A 283 5.49 -22.63 4.30
N MET A 284 4.57 -21.66 4.21
CA MET A 284 4.77 -20.39 3.51
C MET A 284 5.06 -19.20 4.43
N GLU A 285 4.96 -19.38 5.75
CA GLU A 285 5.10 -18.35 6.76
C GLU A 285 6.42 -17.58 6.60
N GLY A 286 6.35 -16.25 6.56
CA GLY A 286 7.52 -15.36 6.49
C GLY A 286 8.27 -15.37 5.15
N THR A 287 7.65 -15.83 4.05
CA THR A 287 8.32 -16.01 2.75
C THR A 287 7.71 -15.18 1.62
N ARG A 288 8.50 -14.94 0.56
CA ARG A 288 8.05 -14.23 -0.66
C ARG A 288 7.64 -12.77 -0.44
N ASN A 289 8.18 -12.10 0.57
CA ASN A 289 7.87 -10.70 0.88
C ASN A 289 8.86 -9.73 0.20
N ILE A 290 8.34 -8.61 -0.30
CA ILE A 290 9.12 -7.50 -0.86
C ILE A 290 8.92 -6.27 0.02
N GLY A 291 10.00 -5.75 0.61
CA GLY A 291 10.08 -4.50 1.35
C GLY A 291 11.10 -3.56 0.70
N ILE A 292 10.67 -2.39 0.24
CA ILE A 292 11.54 -1.38 -0.38
C ILE A 292 11.23 0.00 0.21
N GLY A 293 12.05 0.48 1.12
CA GLY A 293 11.92 1.73 1.86
C GLY A 293 12.30 1.56 3.34
N GLY A 294 12.67 2.65 4.01
CA GLY A 294 12.94 2.60 5.45
C GLY A 294 11.69 2.16 6.23
N ASN A 295 11.83 1.19 7.14
CA ASN A 295 10.75 0.49 7.83
C ASN A 295 9.72 -0.24 6.93
N ALA A 296 9.98 -0.43 5.63
CA ALA A 296 9.03 -1.11 4.75
C ALA A 296 8.86 -2.58 5.19
N GLY A 297 7.63 -2.97 5.51
CA GLY A 297 7.25 -4.28 6.03
C GLY A 297 7.82 -4.60 7.43
N ARG A 298 8.29 -3.61 8.21
CA ARG A 298 9.01 -3.83 9.47
C ARG A 298 8.30 -4.75 10.47
N GLY A 299 6.97 -4.67 10.56
CA GLY A 299 6.16 -5.51 11.45
C GLY A 299 5.64 -6.82 10.85
N ILE A 300 6.08 -7.23 9.64
CA ILE A 300 5.77 -8.56 9.11
C ILE A 300 6.59 -9.60 9.89
N THR A 301 5.91 -10.59 10.45
CA THR A 301 6.54 -11.70 11.20
C THR A 301 6.42 -13.01 10.42
N SER A 302 5.20 -13.53 10.31
CA SER A 302 4.85 -14.78 9.62
C SER A 302 4.05 -14.57 8.32
N GLY A 303 3.68 -13.31 7.99
CA GLY A 303 2.99 -12.99 6.74
C GLY A 303 3.80 -13.34 5.49
N TYR A 304 3.12 -13.68 4.39
CA TYR A 304 3.77 -14.14 3.15
C TYR A 304 3.21 -13.50 1.87
N SER A 305 4.01 -13.50 0.81
CA SER A 305 3.65 -12.96 -0.50
C SER A 305 3.20 -11.48 -0.48
N ASN A 306 3.73 -10.66 0.44
CA ASN A 306 3.39 -9.24 0.52
C ASN A 306 4.36 -8.37 -0.29
N VAL A 307 3.87 -7.25 -0.83
CA VAL A 307 4.65 -6.18 -1.47
C VAL A 307 4.46 -4.90 -0.67
N SER A 308 5.54 -4.27 -0.22
CA SER A 308 5.56 -3.07 0.61
C SER A 308 6.65 -2.12 0.11
N ILE A 309 6.27 -1.05 -0.59
CA ILE A 309 7.19 -0.14 -1.27
C ILE A 309 6.88 1.31 -0.83
N GLY A 310 7.79 1.92 -0.07
CA GLY A 310 7.65 3.26 0.52
C GLY A 310 8.10 3.28 1.99
N ARG A 311 8.49 4.46 2.50
CA ARG A 311 8.84 4.61 3.93
C ARG A 311 7.64 4.24 4.81
N ASN A 312 7.84 3.35 5.78
CA ASN A 312 6.81 2.80 6.67
C ASN A 312 5.69 2.00 5.95
N ALA A 313 5.79 1.70 4.65
CA ALA A 313 4.77 0.94 3.93
C ALA A 313 4.65 -0.49 4.49
N GLY A 314 3.43 -1.00 4.69
CA GLY A 314 3.16 -2.34 5.22
C GLY A 314 3.66 -2.61 6.65
N GLN A 315 4.10 -1.57 7.38
CA GLN A 315 4.71 -1.71 8.70
C GLN A 315 3.79 -2.40 9.73
N GLY A 316 2.46 -2.34 9.55
CA GLY A 316 1.51 -2.96 10.46
C GLY A 316 1.14 -4.42 10.14
N LEU A 317 1.61 -5.02 9.05
CA LEU A 317 0.99 -6.22 8.47
C LEU A 317 1.02 -7.51 9.34
N GLY A 318 2.00 -7.72 10.22
CA GLY A 318 2.04 -8.90 11.10
C GLY A 318 2.05 -10.23 10.35
N GLU A 319 0.98 -11.01 10.54
CA GLU A 319 0.74 -12.33 9.92
C GLU A 319 -0.02 -12.22 8.57
N GLY A 320 -0.38 -11.02 8.15
CA GLY A 320 -1.16 -10.75 6.94
C GLY A 320 -0.45 -11.17 5.66
N SER A 321 -1.18 -11.71 4.67
CA SER A 321 -0.59 -12.34 3.49
C SER A 321 -1.23 -11.93 2.15
N SER A 322 -0.44 -11.96 1.07
CA SER A 322 -0.85 -11.56 -0.30
C SER A 322 -1.32 -10.10 -0.42
N ASN A 323 -0.70 -9.15 0.27
CA ASN A 323 -1.05 -7.72 0.22
C ASN A 323 -0.09 -6.90 -0.66
N ILE A 324 -0.55 -5.76 -1.19
CA ILE A 324 0.24 -4.76 -1.90
C ILE A 324 0.04 -3.39 -1.22
N ALA A 325 1.12 -2.82 -0.68
CA ALA A 325 1.19 -1.49 -0.10
C ALA A 325 2.24 -0.65 -0.85
N LEU A 326 1.83 0.43 -1.52
CA LEU A 326 2.71 1.30 -2.30
C LEU A 326 2.50 2.77 -1.93
N GLY A 327 3.58 3.47 -1.56
CA GLY A 327 3.57 4.83 -1.05
C GLY A 327 3.90 4.92 0.44
N ALA A 328 4.34 6.09 0.89
CA ALA A 328 4.73 6.31 2.28
C ALA A 328 3.55 6.11 3.25
N GLY A 329 3.77 5.37 4.33
CA GLY A 329 2.76 5.12 5.37
C GLY A 329 1.58 4.22 4.97
N ALA A 330 1.52 3.70 3.74
CA ALA A 330 0.44 2.83 3.30
C ALA A 330 0.39 1.56 4.16
N MET A 331 -0.73 1.29 4.84
CA MET A 331 -0.90 0.14 5.76
C MET A 331 0.12 0.10 6.92
N ALA A 332 0.59 1.27 7.41
CA ALA A 332 1.61 1.34 8.46
C ALA A 332 1.16 0.91 9.88
N GLY A 333 -0.13 1.08 10.21
CA GLY A 333 -0.64 0.87 11.57
C GLY A 333 -0.15 1.92 12.58
N THR A 334 -0.21 1.62 13.88
CA THR A 334 0.35 2.46 14.95
C THR A 334 1.71 1.91 15.37
N ALA A 335 2.80 2.64 15.11
CA ALA A 335 4.14 2.16 15.43
C ALA A 335 5.10 3.27 15.90
N PRO A 336 4.90 3.83 17.11
CA PRO A 336 5.83 4.76 17.76
C PRO A 336 7.11 4.06 18.24
N VAL A 337 8.09 4.86 18.68
CA VAL A 337 9.19 4.37 19.51
C VAL A 337 8.66 4.07 20.91
N GLY A 338 8.62 2.79 21.27
CA GLY A 338 8.03 2.31 22.51
C GLY A 338 8.99 2.33 23.69
N PHE A 339 8.60 1.69 24.80
CA PHE A 339 9.40 1.74 26.04
C PHE A 339 10.72 0.96 25.99
N SER A 340 10.92 0.13 24.95
CA SER A 340 12.23 -0.49 24.66
C SER A 340 13.27 0.54 24.21
N GLY A 341 12.84 1.66 23.62
CA GLY A 341 13.70 2.60 22.89
C GLY A 341 13.85 2.28 21.40
N ASP A 342 13.14 1.27 20.89
CA ASP A 342 13.02 0.96 19.46
C ASP A 342 11.55 1.09 19.01
N ILE A 343 11.32 1.03 17.70
CA ILE A 343 9.98 1.10 17.11
C ILE A 343 9.18 -0.16 17.47
N GLU A 344 8.03 0.01 18.13
CA GLU A 344 7.14 -1.07 18.57
C GLU A 344 5.82 -1.00 17.77
N VAL A 345 5.39 -2.11 17.15
CA VAL A 345 4.19 -2.14 16.29
C VAL A 345 2.98 -2.54 17.14
N PHE A 346 2.06 -1.61 17.36
CA PHE A 346 0.83 -1.81 18.13
C PHE A 346 -0.37 -2.01 17.21
N TRP A 347 -1.25 -2.94 17.61
CA TRP A 347 -2.49 -3.31 16.91
C TRP A 347 -2.27 -3.63 15.41
N PRO A 348 -1.48 -4.69 15.11
CA PRO A 348 -1.10 -5.04 13.74
C PRO A 348 -2.32 -5.27 12.85
N SER A 349 -2.23 -4.75 11.63
CA SER A 349 -3.24 -4.81 10.59
C SER A 349 -3.08 -6.06 9.74
N SER A 350 -3.40 -7.24 10.29
CA SER A 350 -3.21 -8.56 9.65
C SER A 350 -4.24 -8.88 8.54
N THR A 351 -4.47 -7.92 7.65
CA THR A 351 -5.21 -8.09 6.39
C THR A 351 -4.60 -9.18 5.53
N SER A 352 -5.41 -9.83 4.70
CA SER A 352 -4.90 -10.63 3.59
C SER A 352 -5.60 -10.25 2.28
N ARG A 353 -4.90 -10.39 1.15
CA ARG A 353 -5.40 -10.12 -0.21
C ARG A 353 -5.83 -8.66 -0.44
N THR A 354 -5.07 -7.68 0.05
CA THR A 354 -5.40 -6.23 -0.02
C THR A 354 -4.50 -5.48 -1.01
N ILE A 355 -5.02 -4.42 -1.64
CA ILE A 355 -4.23 -3.46 -2.45
C ILE A 355 -4.46 -2.04 -1.90
N ALA A 356 -3.39 -1.30 -1.63
CA ALA A 356 -3.39 0.06 -1.10
C ALA A 356 -2.28 0.90 -1.75
N ILE A 357 -2.62 2.02 -2.41
CA ILE A 357 -1.65 2.84 -3.18
C ILE A 357 -1.88 4.35 -3.03
N GLY A 358 -0.95 5.07 -2.38
CA GLY A 358 -0.74 6.52 -2.55
C GLY A 358 -1.19 7.49 -1.43
N GLU A 359 -0.28 8.40 -1.06
CA GLU A 359 -0.35 9.49 -0.06
C GLU A 359 -0.81 9.18 1.38
N ALA A 360 -1.94 8.52 1.66
CA ALA A 360 -2.40 8.34 3.06
C ALA A 360 -3.30 7.12 3.38
N VAL A 361 -3.29 6.06 2.59
CA VAL A 361 -4.29 4.96 2.71
C VAL A 361 -4.12 4.05 3.96
N LEU A 362 -5.23 3.85 4.69
CA LEU A 362 -5.43 2.97 5.88
C LEU A 362 -4.66 3.31 7.17
N GLN A 363 -4.69 4.57 7.62
CA GLN A 363 -3.98 5.03 8.83
C GLN A 363 -4.46 4.48 10.21
N THR A 364 -5.46 3.57 10.32
CA THR A 364 -5.64 2.53 11.39
C THR A 364 -7.03 1.85 11.42
N TYR A 365 -7.35 1.03 10.41
CA TYR A 365 -7.90 -0.35 10.39
C TYR A 365 -8.65 -0.99 11.62
N GLN A 366 -9.59 -1.98 11.49
CA GLN A 366 -9.40 -3.46 11.66
C GLN A 366 -10.55 -4.37 11.10
N GLY A 367 -10.47 -4.99 9.91
CA GLY A 367 -11.53 -5.90 9.35
C GLY A 367 -11.07 -6.95 8.31
N ARG A 368 -11.69 -8.15 8.26
CA ARG A 368 -11.00 -9.39 7.83
C ARG A 368 -11.12 -9.88 6.35
N ALA A 369 -11.82 -9.17 5.45
CA ALA A 369 -11.77 -9.29 3.97
C ALA A 369 -12.77 -8.29 3.31
N ALA A 370 -12.64 -7.71 2.10
CA ALA A 370 -11.56 -7.64 1.11
C ALA A 370 -11.69 -6.36 0.21
N GLN A 371 -10.56 -5.76 -0.19
CA GLN A 371 -10.27 -4.98 -1.45
C GLN A 371 -11.13 -3.76 -1.86
N THR A 372 -10.61 -2.59 -2.30
CA THR A 372 -9.23 -2.07 -2.58
C THR A 372 -9.24 -0.53 -2.45
N ALA A 373 -8.14 0.13 -2.05
CA ALA A 373 -8.14 1.56 -1.68
C ALA A 373 -7.03 2.41 -2.38
N ILE A 374 -7.44 3.52 -3.00
CA ILE A 374 -6.76 4.34 -4.05
C ILE A 374 -6.20 5.69 -3.47
N GLY A 375 -5.90 6.70 -4.30
CA GLY A 375 -5.27 8.01 -3.93
C GLY A 375 -6.10 9.07 -3.15
N ALA A 376 -6.87 9.96 -3.81
CA ALA A 376 -7.41 11.21 -3.21
C ALA A 376 -8.60 11.11 -2.20
N ASN A 377 -8.71 9.98 -1.47
CA ASN A 377 -9.59 9.65 -0.32
C ASN A 377 -8.85 8.68 0.63
N ALA A 378 -7.52 8.54 0.48
CA ALA A 378 -6.59 8.60 1.58
C ALA A 378 -6.98 7.85 2.89
N ALA A 379 -6.49 8.42 3.98
CA ALA A 379 -7.26 8.88 5.11
C ALA A 379 -8.77 8.99 4.82
N ARG A 380 -9.62 8.64 5.78
CA ARG A 380 -9.52 9.29 7.10
C ARG A 380 -10.12 8.42 8.22
N ASN A 381 -9.32 7.43 8.62
CA ASN A 381 -9.31 6.76 9.94
C ASN A 381 -10.43 5.75 10.33
N THR A 382 -10.89 4.88 9.42
CA THR A 382 -11.96 3.87 9.70
C THR A 382 -11.47 2.57 10.38
N LYS A 383 -12.34 1.89 11.16
CA LYS A 383 -11.91 1.09 12.33
C LYS A 383 -12.40 -0.36 12.40
N LYS A 384 -13.44 -0.77 11.65
CA LYS A 384 -13.83 -2.17 11.39
C LYS A 384 -14.75 -2.28 10.17
N ALA A 385 -14.16 -2.37 8.97
CA ALA A 385 -14.90 -2.47 7.69
C ALA A 385 -14.70 -3.83 7.00
N GLU A 386 -15.75 -4.37 6.36
CA GLU A 386 -15.68 -5.64 5.61
C GLU A 386 -16.28 -5.49 4.20
N LYS A 387 -15.48 -5.88 3.18
CA LYS A 387 -15.65 -5.76 1.71
C LYS A 387 -15.95 -4.36 1.16
N VAL A 388 -14.90 -3.55 0.91
CA VAL A 388 -15.00 -2.11 0.56
C VAL A 388 -13.98 -1.68 -0.50
N THR A 389 -14.45 -1.20 -1.65
CA THR A 389 -13.62 -0.50 -2.67
C THR A 389 -13.82 1.01 -2.61
N ALA A 390 -12.73 1.76 -2.69
CA ALA A 390 -12.70 3.15 -2.27
C ALA A 390 -11.69 3.98 -3.07
N ILE A 391 -11.99 5.29 -3.18
CA ILE A 391 -11.06 6.43 -3.43
C ILE A 391 -11.03 6.96 -4.92
N GLY A 392 -11.00 8.27 -5.30
CA GLY A 392 -10.68 9.53 -4.57
C GLY A 392 -11.17 10.94 -5.07
N SER A 393 -11.65 11.79 -4.14
CA SER A 393 -11.49 13.28 -4.02
C SER A 393 -11.97 13.93 -2.66
N ALA A 394 -12.73 13.27 -1.78
CA ALA A 394 -12.55 13.24 -0.30
C ALA A 394 -13.47 12.16 0.36
N ALA A 395 -12.96 11.05 0.93
CA ALA A 395 -13.80 9.99 1.53
C ALA A 395 -13.03 9.04 2.47
N MET A 396 -13.75 8.10 3.08
CA MET A 396 -13.49 7.70 4.47
C MET A 396 -13.31 8.93 5.37
N GLU A 397 -14.05 10.02 5.15
CA GLU A 397 -13.90 11.32 5.84
C GLU A 397 -14.32 11.29 7.35
N ASN A 398 -13.77 10.36 8.15
CA ASN A 398 -14.07 10.02 9.57
C ASN A 398 -15.33 9.15 9.80
N LEU A 399 -15.46 8.08 9.01
CA LEU A 399 -16.36 6.95 9.31
C LEU A 399 -15.82 6.18 10.54
N GLU A 400 -16.73 5.81 11.47
CA GLU A 400 -16.43 5.19 12.78
C GLU A 400 -15.55 6.01 13.75
N ARG A 401 -15.67 7.35 13.76
CA ARG A 401 -14.87 8.23 14.66
C ARG A 401 -14.91 7.92 16.16
N ASN A 402 -15.94 7.20 16.63
CA ASN A 402 -16.08 6.78 18.03
C ASN A 402 -15.35 5.47 18.36
N ARG A 403 -14.76 4.80 17.35
CA ARG A 403 -14.09 3.51 17.50
C ARG A 403 -12.57 3.71 17.57
N ALA A 404 -11.95 3.04 18.53
CA ALA A 404 -10.53 3.14 18.81
C ALA A 404 -9.69 2.23 17.88
N PRO A 405 -8.38 2.52 17.66
CA PRO A 405 -7.50 1.72 16.80
C PRO A 405 -7.38 0.22 17.17
N ASN A 406 -7.72 -0.14 18.40
CA ASN A 406 -7.78 -1.51 18.88
C ASN A 406 -9.11 -2.25 18.57
N GLY A 407 -10.10 -1.56 17.98
CA GLY A 407 -11.44 -2.06 17.68
C GLY A 407 -12.50 -1.82 18.76
N GLY A 408 -12.10 -1.35 19.94
CA GLY A 408 -12.98 -0.91 21.03
C GLY A 408 -13.52 0.51 20.82
N ASP A 409 -14.02 1.15 21.86
CA ASP A 409 -14.57 2.52 21.83
C ASP A 409 -13.55 3.56 22.31
N VAL A 410 -13.66 4.78 21.78
CA VAL A 410 -12.92 5.95 22.25
C VAL A 410 -13.61 6.49 23.52
N VAL A 411 -13.00 6.24 24.68
CA VAL A 411 -13.53 6.71 25.98
C VAL A 411 -13.13 8.16 26.24
N TRP A 412 -11.88 8.52 25.93
CA TRP A 412 -11.39 9.90 26.05
C TRP A 412 -10.16 10.15 25.17
N THR A 413 -9.99 11.40 24.73
CA THR A 413 -8.77 11.91 24.08
C THR A 413 -8.48 13.34 24.56
N GLY A 414 -7.22 13.70 24.77
CA GLY A 414 -6.83 15.05 25.20
C GLY A 414 -5.38 15.13 25.68
N THR A 415 -5.14 15.93 26.72
CA THR A 415 -3.87 15.94 27.47
C THR A 415 -4.17 16.12 28.95
N GLU A 416 -3.73 15.17 29.77
CA GLU A 416 -3.74 15.26 31.23
C GLU A 416 -2.30 15.14 31.71
N ALA A 417 -1.79 16.16 32.40
CA ALA A 417 -0.44 16.16 32.94
C ALA A 417 -0.39 15.43 34.29
N GLY A 418 0.68 14.68 34.53
CA GLY A 418 0.89 13.90 35.75
C GLY A 418 2.34 13.51 35.94
N THR A 419 2.58 12.48 36.74
CA THR A 419 3.92 11.96 37.04
C THR A 419 4.00 10.45 36.81
N TYR A 420 5.21 9.94 36.66
CA TYR A 420 5.49 8.52 36.64
C TYR A 420 6.60 8.12 37.62
N ALA A 421 6.52 6.88 38.08
CA ALA A 421 7.61 6.18 38.76
C ALA A 421 7.71 4.76 38.19
N GLN A 422 8.84 4.44 37.58
CA GLN A 422 9.17 3.11 37.09
C GLN A 422 10.02 2.35 38.12
N SER A 423 9.64 1.11 38.39
CA SER A 423 10.39 0.15 39.20
C SER A 423 10.40 -1.21 38.50
N GLY A 424 11.57 -1.63 38.02
CA GLY A 424 11.70 -2.78 37.13
C GLY A 424 10.90 -2.55 35.85
N LYS A 425 9.98 -3.46 35.52
CA LYS A 425 9.07 -3.32 34.36
C LYS A 425 7.81 -2.51 34.65
N ASN A 426 7.42 -2.31 35.90
CA ASN A 426 6.17 -1.63 36.21
C ASN A 426 6.37 -0.10 36.18
N ILE A 427 5.56 0.60 35.38
CA ILE A 427 5.46 2.07 35.43
C ILE A 427 4.14 2.41 36.13
N THR A 428 4.26 3.03 37.29
CA THR A 428 3.16 3.62 38.04
C THR A 428 2.96 5.06 37.57
N LEU A 429 1.76 5.41 37.11
CA LEU A 429 1.39 6.70 36.55
C LEU A 429 0.33 7.35 37.42
N THR A 430 0.52 8.61 37.83
CA THR A 430 -0.41 9.34 38.69
C THR A 430 -0.89 10.62 38.00
N PHE A 431 -2.21 10.76 37.85
CA PHE A 431 -2.85 11.90 37.17
C PHE A 431 -3.94 12.55 38.05
N PRO A 432 -4.25 13.84 37.88
CA PRO A 432 -5.40 14.47 38.55
C PRO A 432 -6.74 13.82 38.18
N ASN A 433 -6.85 13.28 36.96
CA ASN A 433 -8.00 12.51 36.50
C ASN A 433 -7.56 11.44 35.48
N ILE A 434 -7.86 10.16 35.73
CA ILE A 434 -7.51 9.04 34.83
C ILE A 434 -8.47 8.85 33.65
N ARG A 435 -9.43 9.77 33.47
CA ARG A 435 -10.31 9.89 32.28
C ARG A 435 -11.09 8.60 31.93
N GLY A 436 -11.51 7.85 32.94
CA GLY A 436 -12.29 6.62 32.78
C GLY A 436 -11.47 5.38 32.44
N ALA A 437 -10.14 5.42 32.56
CA ALA A 437 -9.31 4.23 32.38
C ALA A 437 -9.64 3.14 33.40
N GLN A 438 -9.67 1.88 32.94
CA GLN A 438 -9.92 0.69 33.73
C GLN A 438 -8.82 -0.35 33.47
N ALA A 439 -8.72 -1.40 34.30
CA ALA A 439 -7.87 -2.54 33.96
C ALA A 439 -8.27 -3.13 32.60
N THR A 440 -7.29 -3.66 31.86
CA THR A 440 -7.37 -4.12 30.45
C THR A 440 -7.56 -3.05 29.38
N TYR A 441 -7.96 -1.82 29.72
CA TYR A 441 -8.10 -0.72 28.74
C TYR A 441 -6.73 -0.31 28.20
N TRP A 442 -6.73 0.40 27.07
CA TRP A 442 -5.52 0.92 26.46
C TRP A 442 -5.42 2.43 26.66
N VAL A 443 -4.25 2.88 27.10
CA VAL A 443 -3.92 4.30 27.35
C VAL A 443 -2.76 4.76 26.50
N GLY A 444 -2.78 6.02 26.11
CA GLY A 444 -1.69 6.66 25.36
C GLY A 444 -0.82 7.47 26.31
N ILE A 445 0.42 7.06 26.51
CA ILE A 445 1.32 7.65 27.51
C ILE A 445 2.54 8.28 26.84
N ARG A 446 2.86 9.51 27.23
CA ARG A 446 4.13 10.18 26.92
C ARG A 446 4.86 10.46 28.22
N LEU A 447 6.14 10.13 28.30
CA LEU A 447 6.98 10.42 29.47
C LEU A 447 7.87 11.61 29.10
N THR A 448 7.68 12.76 29.75
CA THR A 448 8.23 14.05 29.29
C THR A 448 9.54 14.45 29.96
N SER A 449 9.97 13.73 31.01
CA SER A 449 11.27 13.93 31.67
C SER A 449 11.78 12.64 32.33
N GLY A 450 13.00 12.67 32.87
CA GLY A 450 13.63 11.53 33.55
C GLY A 450 14.28 10.52 32.60
N THR A 451 14.95 9.51 33.14
CA THR A 451 15.75 8.54 32.35
C THR A 451 14.91 7.54 31.53
N ALA A 452 13.58 7.52 31.71
CA ALA A 452 12.64 6.78 30.88
C ALA A 452 11.82 7.69 29.94
N GLN A 453 12.27 8.94 29.69
CA GLN A 453 11.62 9.87 28.77
C GLN A 453 11.37 9.23 27.39
N THR A 454 10.15 9.36 26.87
CA THR A 454 9.77 8.83 25.55
C THR A 454 10.45 9.63 24.44
N LEU A 455 11.04 8.92 23.48
CA LEU A 455 11.79 9.53 22.38
C LEU A 455 10.85 10.29 21.41
N GLN A 456 11.39 11.33 20.76
CA GLN A 456 10.72 12.13 19.72
C GLN A 456 9.35 12.74 20.10
N ASN A 457 9.01 12.80 21.40
CA ASN A 457 7.68 13.12 21.93
C ASN A 457 6.57 12.15 21.48
N ASP A 458 6.89 10.89 21.21
CA ASP A 458 5.91 9.87 20.86
C ASP A 458 4.87 9.64 21.98
N VAL A 459 3.72 9.10 21.57
CA VAL A 459 2.65 8.66 22.48
C VAL A 459 2.59 7.14 22.41
N VAL A 460 3.09 6.48 23.46
CA VAL A 460 3.22 5.02 23.52
C VAL A 460 1.89 4.41 23.98
N PRO A 461 1.25 3.52 23.19
CA PRO A 461 0.13 2.71 23.64
C PRO A 461 0.58 1.74 24.73
N ALA A 462 -0.18 1.68 25.82
CA ALA A 462 0.05 0.74 26.90
C ALA A 462 -1.27 0.15 27.40
N GLN A 463 -1.29 -1.15 27.69
CA GLN A 463 -2.42 -1.76 28.38
C GLN A 463 -2.33 -1.47 29.89
N VAL A 464 -3.44 -1.02 30.47
CA VAL A 464 -3.56 -0.82 31.92
C VAL A 464 -3.67 -2.18 32.61
N VAL A 465 -2.69 -2.48 33.46
CA VAL A 465 -2.64 -3.69 34.29
C VAL A 465 -3.61 -3.56 35.46
N SER A 466 -3.59 -2.41 36.14
CA SER A 466 -4.47 -2.12 37.27
C SER A 466 -4.68 -0.61 37.47
N VAL A 467 -5.73 -0.28 38.23
CA VAL A 467 -6.15 1.08 38.57
C VAL A 467 -6.35 1.15 40.08
N ASN A 468 -5.86 2.19 40.72
CA ASN A 468 -6.12 2.49 42.12
C ASN A 468 -6.33 3.99 42.31
N GLY A 469 -7.59 4.42 42.44
CA GLY A 469 -7.96 5.83 42.49
C GLY A 469 -7.47 6.58 41.26
N ASN A 470 -6.57 7.54 41.47
CA ASN A 470 -5.97 8.39 40.44
C ASN A 470 -4.68 7.83 39.82
N THR A 471 -4.36 6.57 40.13
CA THR A 471 -3.11 5.92 39.73
C THR A 471 -3.38 4.74 38.79
N LEU A 472 -2.60 4.63 37.71
CA LEU A 472 -2.61 3.55 36.73
C LEU A 472 -1.27 2.80 36.80
N ILE A 473 -1.29 1.47 36.61
CA ILE A 473 -0.07 0.68 36.40
C ILE A 473 -0.05 0.15 34.97
N ILE A 474 1.06 0.37 34.27
CA ILE A 474 1.37 -0.22 32.97
C ILE A 474 2.71 -0.95 33.04
N GLN A 475 3.07 -1.68 31.98
CA GLN A 475 4.36 -2.37 31.87
C GLN A 475 5.22 -1.86 30.72
N SER A 476 6.52 -1.77 31.00
CA SER A 476 7.61 -1.52 30.07
C SER A 476 8.31 -2.82 29.68
N SER A 477 8.76 -2.89 28.43
CA SER A 477 9.65 -3.93 27.92
C SER A 477 11.05 -3.86 28.56
N LYS A 478 11.46 -2.69 29.06
CA LYS A 478 12.77 -2.42 29.66
C LYS A 478 12.69 -2.31 31.19
N GLU A 479 13.66 -2.89 31.88
CA GLU A 479 13.79 -2.73 33.34
C GLU A 479 14.58 -1.46 33.68
N LEU A 480 13.99 -0.56 34.46
CA LEU A 480 14.59 0.69 34.92
C LEU A 480 14.14 1.04 36.34
N THR A 481 14.89 1.94 36.97
CA THR A 481 14.44 2.74 38.12
C THR A 481 14.48 4.19 37.69
N ALA A 482 13.31 4.81 37.52
CA ALA A 482 13.18 6.17 36.95
C ALA A 482 11.94 6.89 37.50
N THR A 483 12.01 8.21 37.61
CA THR A 483 10.84 9.05 37.91
C THR A 483 10.86 10.29 37.02
N GLY A 484 9.68 10.89 36.80
CA GLY A 484 9.56 12.10 35.99
C GLY A 484 8.11 12.52 35.77
N ALA A 485 7.92 13.44 34.82
CA ALA A 485 6.61 13.90 34.38
C ALA A 485 6.05 13.01 33.26
N ALA A 486 4.72 12.92 33.18
CA ALA A 486 4.00 12.13 32.19
C ALA A 486 2.77 12.88 31.66
N GLU A 487 2.31 12.51 30.47
CA GLU A 487 1.03 12.93 29.90
C GLU A 487 0.18 11.69 29.54
N LEU A 488 -1.08 11.68 29.96
CA LEU A 488 -2.12 10.80 29.42
C LEU A 488 -2.80 11.50 28.24
N LYS A 489 -2.86 10.81 27.09
CA LYS A 489 -3.30 11.39 25.80
C LYS A 489 -4.61 10.80 25.29
N TYR A 490 -4.91 9.56 25.62
CA TYR A 490 -6.17 8.90 25.29
C TYR A 490 -6.46 7.72 26.22
N VAL A 491 -7.73 7.31 26.25
CA VAL A 491 -8.26 6.10 26.91
C VAL A 491 -9.19 5.39 25.93
N TYR A 492 -8.94 4.11 25.67
CA TYR A 492 -9.72 3.25 24.77
C TYR A 492 -10.19 1.98 25.48
N SER A 493 -11.45 1.61 25.29
CA SER A 493 -11.99 0.34 25.80
C SER A 493 -11.47 -0.86 24.98
N VAL A 494 -11.70 -2.09 25.45
CA VAL A 494 -11.26 -3.31 24.74
C VAL A 494 -12.24 -3.75 23.64
N ASN A 495 -13.53 -3.53 23.85
CA ASN A 495 -14.62 -3.99 22.99
C ASN A 495 -15.61 -2.86 22.72
N SER A 496 -16.35 -2.95 21.62
CA SER A 496 -17.38 -2.00 21.21
C SER A 496 -18.67 -2.74 20.85
N THR A 497 -19.82 -2.18 21.23
CA THR A 497 -21.16 -2.77 21.01
C THR A 497 -21.90 -2.21 19.79
N ALA A 498 -21.32 -1.25 19.07
CA ALA A 498 -21.94 -0.62 17.91
C ALA A 498 -22.03 -1.54 16.68
N THR A 499 -23.11 -1.40 15.91
CA THR A 499 -23.38 -2.12 14.67
C THR A 499 -22.27 -1.91 13.63
N LYS A 500 -21.97 -2.94 12.83
CA LYS A 500 -20.96 -2.90 11.77
C LYS A 500 -21.51 -2.26 10.48
N ASN A 501 -20.63 -1.67 9.67
CA ASN A 501 -20.94 -1.28 8.29
C ASN A 501 -20.56 -2.44 7.33
N GLU A 502 -21.43 -2.74 6.37
CA GLU A 502 -21.30 -3.87 5.45
C GLU A 502 -21.60 -3.43 4.00
N GLU A 503 -20.75 -3.88 3.06
CA GLU A 503 -20.91 -3.79 1.59
C GLU A 503 -21.16 -2.36 1.03
N LEU A 504 -20.08 -1.63 0.71
CA LEU A 504 -20.11 -0.23 0.26
C LEU A 504 -19.30 0.04 -1.02
N THR A 505 -19.82 0.90 -1.90
CA THR A 505 -19.14 1.43 -3.11
C THR A 505 -19.30 2.96 -3.20
N ILE A 506 -18.18 3.70 -3.32
CA ILE A 506 -18.14 5.17 -3.22
C ILE A 506 -17.24 5.80 -4.28
N ILE A 507 -17.75 6.73 -5.09
CA ILE A 507 -16.99 7.45 -6.12
C ILE A 507 -17.39 8.95 -6.17
N GLY A 508 -16.58 9.86 -5.64
CA GLY A 508 -16.85 11.31 -5.71
C GLY A 508 -16.06 12.17 -4.73
N ALA A 509 -16.11 13.50 -4.93
CA ALA A 509 -15.55 14.50 -4.02
C ALA A 509 -16.51 14.77 -2.85
N ASN A 510 -15.99 14.80 -1.62
CA ASN A 510 -16.75 15.00 -0.35
C ASN A 510 -17.95 14.05 -0.15
N ALA A 511 -18.02 12.93 -0.87
CA ALA A 511 -19.16 12.02 -0.78
C ALA A 511 -19.24 11.39 0.63
N MET A 512 -20.41 11.45 1.27
CA MET A 512 -20.63 10.98 2.65
C MET A 512 -19.76 11.64 3.75
N ASN A 513 -19.35 12.91 3.62
CA ASN A 513 -18.50 13.62 4.60
C ASN A 513 -18.99 13.51 6.07
N LYS A 514 -20.31 13.57 6.32
CA LYS A 514 -20.89 13.51 7.68
C LYS A 514 -21.52 12.18 8.08
N ALA A 515 -21.61 11.20 7.19
CA ALA A 515 -22.30 9.94 7.46
C ALA A 515 -21.75 9.21 8.71
N LEU A 516 -22.65 8.70 9.54
CA LEU A 516 -22.34 7.91 10.73
C LEU A 516 -22.61 6.42 10.49
N THR A 517 -23.69 6.09 9.77
CA THR A 517 -24.09 4.71 9.44
C THR A 517 -24.44 4.56 7.96
N ALA A 518 -23.86 3.55 7.30
CA ALA A 518 -24.22 3.20 5.93
C ALA A 518 -24.12 1.68 5.70
N GLY A 519 -25.06 1.12 4.95
CA GLY A 519 -25.04 -0.31 4.63
C GLY A 519 -25.91 -0.65 3.43
N TYR A 520 -25.41 -1.55 2.58
CA TYR A 520 -26.05 -1.95 1.31
C TYR A 520 -26.36 -0.75 0.39
N SER A 521 -25.45 0.24 0.32
CA SER A 521 -25.68 1.54 -0.34
C SER A 521 -24.61 1.86 -1.39
N THR A 522 -25.02 2.53 -2.48
CA THR A 522 -24.16 2.94 -3.62
C THR A 522 -24.21 4.45 -3.79
N ILE A 523 -23.07 5.14 -3.60
CA ILE A 523 -23.00 6.61 -3.63
C ILE A 523 -21.95 7.08 -4.65
N ILE A 524 -22.38 7.82 -5.67
CA ILE A 524 -21.55 8.26 -6.80
C ILE A 524 -21.86 9.74 -7.11
N GLY A 525 -20.91 10.65 -6.91
CA GLY A 525 -21.07 12.07 -7.24
C GLY A 525 -20.35 13.04 -6.29
N VAL A 526 -20.09 14.26 -6.77
CA VAL A 526 -19.56 15.37 -5.95
C VAL A 526 -20.63 15.84 -4.97
N ASP A 527 -20.30 15.99 -3.69
CA ASP A 527 -21.22 16.38 -2.60
C ASP A 527 -22.47 15.46 -2.48
N ALA A 528 -22.46 14.28 -3.10
CA ALA A 528 -23.51 13.28 -2.91
C ALA A 528 -23.48 12.76 -1.47
N ALA A 529 -24.63 12.69 -0.81
CA ALA A 529 -24.71 12.30 0.60
C ALA A 529 -23.86 13.13 1.60
N LEU A 530 -23.49 14.37 1.26
CA LEU A 530 -22.50 15.18 1.98
C LEU A 530 -22.74 15.32 3.51
N LEU A 531 -23.94 15.72 3.92
CA LEU A 531 -24.27 16.16 5.29
C LEU A 531 -25.25 15.25 6.04
N GLY A 532 -25.82 14.23 5.39
CA GLY A 532 -26.73 13.30 6.06
C GLY A 532 -25.99 12.31 6.97
N ASP A 533 -26.75 11.65 7.85
CA ASP A 533 -26.23 10.84 8.95
C ASP A 533 -26.34 9.33 8.71
N ASN A 534 -27.40 8.89 8.04
CA ASN A 534 -27.76 7.48 7.89
C ASN A 534 -28.28 7.15 6.49
N TYR A 535 -27.60 6.21 5.81
CA TYR A 535 -27.89 5.81 4.41
C TYR A 535 -27.98 4.28 4.27
N GLN A 536 -29.19 3.73 4.35
CA GLN A 536 -29.42 2.28 4.31
C GLN A 536 -30.15 1.87 3.03
N LYS A 537 -29.67 0.81 2.36
CA LYS A 537 -30.28 0.26 1.13
C LYS A 537 -30.50 1.34 0.05
N THR A 538 -29.60 2.31 -0.03
CA THR A 538 -29.83 3.58 -0.74
C THR A 538 -28.86 3.75 -1.90
N THR A 539 -29.38 4.20 -3.03
CA THR A 539 -28.60 4.56 -4.22
C THR A 539 -28.67 6.06 -4.43
N ALA A 540 -27.53 6.75 -4.50
CA ALA A 540 -27.44 8.17 -4.82
C ALA A 540 -26.40 8.38 -5.93
N ILE A 541 -26.83 8.77 -7.12
CA ILE A 541 -25.97 8.91 -8.30
C ILE A 541 -26.16 10.30 -8.93
N GLY A 542 -25.13 11.13 -8.88
CA GLY A 542 -25.10 12.50 -9.39
C GLY A 542 -24.71 13.51 -8.31
N ALA A 543 -24.24 14.68 -8.75
CA ALA A 543 -23.72 15.68 -7.81
C ALA A 543 -24.82 16.28 -6.93
N SER A 544 -24.55 16.40 -5.63
CA SER A 544 -25.50 16.83 -4.60
C SER A 544 -26.80 16.01 -4.51
N SER A 545 -26.81 14.77 -4.99
CA SER A 545 -27.91 13.82 -4.75
C SER A 545 -27.94 13.39 -3.28
N LEU A 546 -29.12 13.40 -2.66
CA LEU A 546 -29.35 13.08 -1.23
C LEU A 546 -28.42 13.84 -0.26
N ARG A 547 -28.11 15.10 -0.59
CA ARG A 547 -27.03 15.89 0.04
C ARG A 547 -27.18 16.04 1.55
N THR A 548 -28.39 16.04 2.09
CA THR A 548 -28.67 16.14 3.54
C THR A 548 -29.87 15.26 3.91
N GLY A 549 -29.88 14.71 5.12
CA GLY A 549 -31.04 13.98 5.67
C GLY A 549 -30.74 12.52 6.01
N SER A 550 -31.79 11.78 6.35
CA SER A 550 -31.74 10.35 6.64
C SER A 550 -32.47 9.59 5.52
N HIS A 551 -31.81 8.59 4.92
CA HIS A 551 -32.30 7.92 3.71
C HIS A 551 -32.32 6.41 3.85
N ILE A 552 -33.51 5.82 3.67
CA ILE A 552 -33.74 4.38 3.84
C ILE A 552 -34.47 3.84 2.60
N SER A 553 -33.90 2.82 1.96
CA SER A 553 -34.49 2.17 0.77
C SER A 553 -34.84 3.18 -0.35
N THR A 554 -33.99 4.19 -0.57
CA THR A 554 -34.23 5.25 -1.56
C THR A 554 -33.34 5.09 -2.79
N THR A 555 -33.87 5.35 -3.98
CA THR A 555 -33.09 5.48 -5.21
C THR A 555 -33.16 6.92 -5.71
N ALA A 556 -32.02 7.59 -5.85
CA ALA A 556 -31.88 8.96 -6.31
C ALA A 556 -30.83 9.05 -7.42
N ILE A 557 -31.21 9.55 -8.59
CA ILE A 557 -30.34 9.60 -9.78
C ILE A 557 -30.51 10.93 -10.51
N GLY A 558 -29.52 11.82 -10.42
CA GLY A 558 -29.52 13.13 -11.08
C GLY A 558 -28.67 14.18 -10.33
N TYR A 559 -28.61 15.39 -10.89
CA TYR A 559 -28.09 16.55 -10.16
C TYR A 559 -29.13 17.05 -9.15
N TRP A 560 -28.69 17.40 -7.94
CA TRP A 560 -29.52 18.12 -6.95
C TRP A 560 -30.85 17.41 -6.57
N VAL A 561 -30.83 16.07 -6.53
CA VAL A 561 -32.00 15.21 -6.25
C VAL A 561 -32.24 15.03 -4.75
N ILE A 562 -33.45 15.30 -4.28
CA ILE A 562 -33.85 15.35 -2.85
C ILE A 562 -32.70 15.90 -1.96
N PRO A 563 -32.25 17.15 -2.16
CA PRO A 563 -31.00 17.63 -1.58
C PRO A 563 -31.15 18.15 -0.15
N LEU A 564 -32.38 18.44 0.30
CA LEU A 564 -32.68 19.10 1.58
C LEU A 564 -33.64 18.32 2.49
N ALA A 565 -34.15 17.16 2.04
CA ALA A 565 -35.21 16.39 2.68
C ALA A 565 -34.72 14.98 3.06
N SER A 566 -35.31 14.38 4.10
CA SER A 566 -35.10 12.95 4.40
C SER A 566 -36.03 12.07 3.55
N SER A 567 -35.69 10.81 3.29
CA SER A 567 -36.54 9.94 2.46
C SER A 567 -36.59 8.48 2.88
N GLU A 568 -37.76 7.86 2.78
CA GLU A 568 -37.95 6.42 2.98
C GLU A 568 -38.75 5.81 1.82
N LYS A 569 -38.26 4.70 1.25
CA LYS A 569 -38.93 3.96 0.15
C LYS A 569 -39.25 4.83 -1.07
N CYS A 570 -38.39 5.80 -1.39
CA CYS A 570 -38.61 6.78 -2.46
C CYS A 570 -37.79 6.47 -3.72
N VAL A 571 -38.28 6.93 -4.88
CA VAL A 571 -37.53 6.89 -6.15
C VAL A 571 -37.56 8.28 -6.79
N ALA A 572 -36.40 8.92 -6.96
CA ALA A 572 -36.29 10.22 -7.62
C ALA A 572 -35.24 10.18 -8.75
N ILE A 573 -35.63 10.54 -9.97
CA ILE A 573 -34.77 10.42 -11.16
C ILE A 573 -34.92 11.66 -12.04
N GLY A 574 -33.83 12.38 -12.30
CA GLY A 574 -33.79 13.62 -13.09
C GLY A 574 -33.13 14.77 -12.32
N ASP A 575 -32.68 15.81 -13.03
CA ASP A 575 -32.16 17.03 -12.39
C ASP A 575 -33.25 17.68 -11.52
N SER A 576 -32.91 18.01 -10.27
CA SER A 576 -33.78 18.69 -9.31
C SER A 576 -35.10 17.96 -9.00
N ALA A 577 -35.16 16.65 -9.27
CA ALA A 577 -36.31 15.81 -8.94
C ALA A 577 -36.49 15.67 -7.42
N GLY A 578 -37.70 15.86 -6.93
CA GLY A 578 -38.00 15.80 -5.49
C GLY A 578 -37.34 16.91 -4.66
N TYR A 579 -36.97 18.03 -5.28
CA TYR A 579 -36.39 19.20 -4.59
C TYR A 579 -37.45 20.16 -4.04
N ARG A 580 -38.56 20.35 -4.76
CA ARG A 580 -39.63 21.29 -4.43
C ARG A 580 -41.01 20.63 -4.40
N ASN A 581 -41.93 21.18 -3.60
CA ASN A 581 -43.36 20.88 -3.69
C ASN A 581 -43.98 21.54 -4.94
N VAL A 582 -45.26 21.26 -5.23
CA VAL A 582 -45.94 21.89 -6.38
C VAL A 582 -46.02 23.42 -6.26
N GLN A 583 -46.09 23.91 -5.02
CA GLN A 583 -46.08 25.35 -4.67
C GLN A 583 -44.72 26.03 -4.92
N GLY A 584 -43.66 25.26 -5.21
CA GLY A 584 -42.31 25.78 -5.42
C GLY A 584 -41.50 25.96 -4.14
N ASP A 585 -42.03 25.62 -2.96
CA ASP A 585 -41.28 25.62 -1.71
C ASP A 585 -40.27 24.46 -1.69
N PHE A 586 -39.18 24.62 -0.94
CA PHE A 586 -38.19 23.56 -0.76
C PHE A 586 -38.73 22.42 0.11
N LEU A 587 -38.50 21.18 -0.33
CA LEU A 587 -38.79 20.00 0.47
C LEU A 587 -37.70 19.81 1.53
N THR A 588 -38.07 19.99 2.80
CA THR A 588 -37.19 19.87 3.97
C THR A 588 -37.62 18.80 4.98
N GLY A 589 -38.89 18.38 4.91
CA GLY A 589 -39.44 17.29 5.74
C GLY A 589 -38.94 15.91 5.31
N LYS A 590 -39.40 14.86 6.02
CA LYS A 590 -39.25 13.48 5.56
C LYS A 590 -40.33 13.18 4.52
N ILE A 591 -39.94 12.50 3.44
CA ILE A 591 -40.82 12.01 2.37
C ILE A 591 -40.84 10.48 2.41
N THR A 592 -42.01 9.86 2.25
CA THR A 592 -42.21 8.42 2.39
C THR A 592 -43.01 7.86 1.21
N ASN A 593 -42.53 6.78 0.60
CA ASN A 593 -43.26 6.00 -0.41
C ASN A 593 -43.67 6.81 -1.67
N SER A 594 -42.80 7.73 -2.12
CA SER A 594 -43.08 8.63 -3.26
C SER A 594 -42.12 8.45 -4.43
N ILE A 595 -42.59 8.72 -5.64
CA ILE A 595 -41.85 8.61 -6.89
C ILE A 595 -41.86 9.96 -7.63
N ALA A 596 -40.70 10.47 -8.03
CA ALA A 596 -40.55 11.73 -8.78
C ALA A 596 -39.60 11.52 -9.97
N ILE A 597 -40.12 11.44 -11.19
CA ILE A 597 -39.32 11.14 -12.40
C ILE A 597 -39.45 12.29 -13.40
N GLY A 598 -38.34 12.95 -13.73
CA GLY A 598 -38.24 14.03 -14.72
C GLY A 598 -37.48 15.25 -14.22
N TYR A 599 -37.07 16.13 -15.15
CA TYR A 599 -36.47 17.43 -14.84
C TYR A 599 -37.43 18.26 -13.98
N GLY A 600 -36.98 18.65 -12.79
CA GLY A 600 -37.76 19.47 -11.85
C GLY A 600 -39.08 18.85 -11.41
N ALA A 601 -39.20 17.51 -11.38
CA ALA A 601 -40.40 16.82 -10.92
C ALA A 601 -40.71 17.17 -9.44
N ARG A 602 -41.88 17.78 -9.21
CA ARG A 602 -42.35 18.30 -7.90
C ARG A 602 -43.29 17.31 -7.23
N ILE A 603 -43.14 17.10 -5.93
CA ILE A 603 -44.03 16.26 -5.11
C ILE A 603 -44.41 16.98 -3.81
N ASN A 604 -45.67 16.86 -3.41
CA ASN A 604 -46.27 17.43 -2.21
C ASN A 604 -45.83 16.77 -0.90
N GLY A 605 -45.42 15.50 -0.95
CA GLY A 605 -45.02 14.73 0.23
C GLY A 605 -45.14 13.23 0.02
N ASP A 606 -45.76 12.55 0.99
CA ASP A 606 -45.84 11.09 1.08
C ASP A 606 -46.87 10.46 0.11
N ASN A 607 -46.59 9.24 -0.34
CA ASN A 607 -47.48 8.39 -1.15
C ASN A 607 -47.89 8.97 -2.53
N GLU A 608 -47.03 9.77 -3.16
CA GLU A 608 -47.32 10.44 -4.42
C GLU A 608 -46.41 9.95 -5.57
N ILE A 609 -46.96 9.84 -6.79
CA ILE A 609 -46.21 9.50 -7.99
C ILE A 609 -46.34 10.65 -9.01
N GLN A 610 -45.25 11.39 -9.19
CA GLN A 610 -45.12 12.41 -10.23
C GLN A 610 -44.22 11.91 -11.36
N ILE A 611 -44.74 11.93 -12.60
CA ILE A 611 -43.99 11.64 -13.82
C ILE A 611 -44.06 12.87 -14.72
N GLY A 612 -42.92 13.54 -14.89
CA GLY A 612 -42.75 14.74 -15.67
C GLY A 612 -43.06 16.04 -14.92
N THR A 613 -43.15 17.12 -15.68
CA THR A 613 -43.45 18.48 -15.21
C THR A 613 -44.40 19.19 -16.18
N THR A 614 -44.76 20.45 -15.88
CA THR A 614 -45.66 21.27 -16.70
C THR A 614 -45.19 21.35 -18.17
N GLY A 615 -46.15 21.36 -19.11
CA GLY A 615 -45.89 21.38 -20.55
C GLY A 615 -45.61 20.00 -21.19
N GLN A 616 -45.37 18.95 -20.40
CA GLN A 616 -45.13 17.61 -20.93
C GLN A 616 -46.44 16.83 -21.19
N THR A 617 -46.41 15.92 -22.18
CA THR A 617 -47.51 15.00 -22.50
C THR A 617 -47.08 13.57 -22.21
N LEU A 618 -47.82 12.87 -21.36
CA LEU A 618 -47.63 11.45 -21.11
C LEU A 618 -48.20 10.63 -22.28
N TYR A 619 -47.32 10.06 -23.10
CA TYR A 619 -47.70 9.10 -24.14
C TYR A 619 -47.70 7.67 -23.57
N ALA A 620 -48.88 7.17 -23.21
CA ALA A 620 -49.10 5.75 -22.94
C ALA A 620 -49.69 5.09 -24.21
N PRO A 621 -49.07 4.04 -24.80
CA PRO A 621 -49.57 3.39 -26.00
C PRO A 621 -50.85 2.56 -25.76
N THR A 622 -51.21 2.35 -24.49
CA THR A 622 -52.48 1.78 -24.03
C THR A 622 -52.98 2.60 -22.85
N ALA A 623 -54.25 2.42 -22.44
CA ALA A 623 -54.75 2.97 -21.19
C ALA A 623 -53.92 2.51 -19.98
N VAL A 624 -53.92 3.32 -18.92
CA VAL A 624 -53.34 2.94 -17.61
C VAL A 624 -54.29 1.93 -16.96
N ASN A 625 -53.77 0.80 -16.50
CA ASN A 625 -54.60 -0.26 -15.92
C ASN A 625 -54.66 -0.14 -14.40
N ILE A 626 -55.85 0.11 -13.85
CA ILE A 626 -56.12 0.04 -12.41
C ILE A 626 -56.49 -1.40 -12.03
N ARG A 627 -55.89 -1.94 -10.96
CA ARG A 627 -56.24 -3.26 -10.43
C ARG A 627 -57.61 -3.20 -9.74
N SER A 628 -58.54 -4.06 -10.16
CA SER A 628 -59.93 -4.07 -9.71
C SER A 628 -60.46 -5.51 -9.59
N ASP A 629 -59.68 -6.42 -8.98
CA ASP A 629 -60.11 -7.79 -8.70
C ASP A 629 -61.29 -7.78 -7.69
N GLY A 630 -62.23 -8.71 -7.82
CA GLY A 630 -63.35 -8.83 -6.88
C GLY A 630 -62.92 -9.30 -5.49
N ARG A 631 -61.78 -10.00 -5.37
CA ARG A 631 -61.23 -10.50 -4.11
C ARG A 631 -60.60 -9.41 -3.24
N ASP A 632 -60.21 -8.29 -3.85
CA ASP A 632 -59.60 -7.14 -3.18
C ASP A 632 -60.66 -6.12 -2.69
N LYS A 633 -61.96 -6.48 -2.72
CA LYS A 633 -63.09 -5.59 -2.42
C LYS A 633 -63.97 -6.13 -1.31
N ALA A 634 -64.47 -5.23 -0.45
CA ALA A 634 -65.43 -5.50 0.60
C ALA A 634 -66.70 -4.63 0.43
N ASP A 635 -67.79 -5.02 1.08
CA ASP A 635 -69.07 -4.27 1.16
C ASP A 635 -69.66 -3.80 -0.18
N VAL A 636 -69.41 -4.54 -1.26
CA VAL A 636 -69.85 -4.22 -2.62
C VAL A 636 -71.38 -4.18 -2.70
N LYS A 637 -71.92 -2.99 -2.98
CA LYS A 637 -73.36 -2.72 -3.11
C LYS A 637 -73.64 -1.99 -4.44
N PRO A 638 -74.87 -2.07 -4.98
CA PRO A 638 -75.26 -1.24 -6.14
C PRO A 638 -75.11 0.25 -5.83
N LEU A 639 -74.59 1.00 -6.81
CA LEU A 639 -74.44 2.45 -6.73
C LEU A 639 -75.82 3.13 -6.70
N THR A 640 -76.06 4.04 -5.75
CA THR A 640 -77.33 4.74 -5.59
C THR A 640 -77.42 6.05 -6.40
N ASN A 641 -76.28 6.72 -6.58
CA ASN A 641 -76.24 8.07 -7.13
C ASN A 641 -75.91 8.00 -8.63
N GLY A 642 -76.90 8.30 -9.48
CA GLY A 642 -76.77 8.29 -10.94
C GLY A 642 -77.21 9.60 -11.57
N LEU A 643 -78.41 9.61 -12.15
CA LEU A 643 -78.93 10.67 -13.02
C LEU A 643 -78.98 12.03 -12.31
N ASP A 644 -79.48 12.08 -11.07
CA ASP A 644 -79.60 13.33 -10.31
C ASP A 644 -78.25 13.98 -10.01
N PHE A 645 -77.19 13.18 -9.82
CA PHE A 645 -75.82 13.69 -9.66
C PHE A 645 -75.29 14.21 -11.00
N VAL A 646 -75.44 13.43 -12.08
CA VAL A 646 -74.98 13.80 -13.43
C VAL A 646 -75.65 15.09 -13.93
N MET A 647 -76.93 15.29 -13.64
CA MET A 647 -77.68 16.51 -14.02
C MET A 647 -77.18 17.79 -13.33
N LYS A 648 -76.36 17.69 -12.27
CA LYS A 648 -75.73 18.83 -11.60
C LYS A 648 -74.28 19.08 -12.03
N LEU A 649 -73.68 18.17 -12.81
CA LEU A 649 -72.32 18.34 -13.33
C LEU A 649 -72.27 19.52 -14.32
N LYS A 650 -71.22 20.35 -14.20
CA LYS A 650 -70.99 21.52 -15.05
C LYS A 650 -69.80 21.27 -16.00
N PRO A 651 -70.00 20.71 -17.21
CA PRO A 651 -68.92 20.54 -18.16
C PRO A 651 -68.44 21.92 -18.66
N MET A 652 -67.15 22.20 -18.49
CA MET A 652 -66.51 23.44 -18.90
C MET A 652 -65.57 23.21 -20.09
N THR A 653 -65.25 24.29 -20.81
CA THR A 653 -64.21 24.30 -21.84
C THR A 653 -63.31 25.51 -21.69
N GLY A 654 -62.04 25.37 -22.05
CA GLY A 654 -61.06 26.44 -21.91
C GLY A 654 -59.65 26.01 -22.28
N TYR A 655 -58.70 26.83 -21.85
CA TYR A 655 -57.26 26.67 -22.08
C TYR A 655 -56.58 26.57 -20.72
N TYR A 656 -55.54 25.75 -20.60
CA TYR A 656 -54.73 25.77 -19.37
C TYR A 656 -53.97 27.08 -19.28
N ASP A 657 -53.90 27.60 -18.07
CA ASP A 657 -53.11 28.77 -17.71
C ASP A 657 -52.67 28.53 -16.26
N ARG A 658 -51.59 27.77 -16.10
CA ARG A 658 -51.27 27.05 -14.87
C ARG A 658 -50.51 27.97 -13.91
N ARG A 659 -51.02 28.11 -12.68
CA ARG A 659 -50.43 28.96 -11.63
C ARG A 659 -48.95 28.63 -11.37
N ASP A 660 -48.61 27.34 -11.41
CA ASP A 660 -47.28 26.79 -11.17
C ASP A 660 -46.20 27.38 -12.09
N SER A 661 -46.54 27.77 -13.33
CA SER A 661 -45.62 28.33 -14.32
C SER A 661 -45.16 29.75 -14.00
N TYR A 662 -45.99 30.53 -13.30
CA TYR A 662 -45.71 31.94 -12.98
C TYR A 662 -44.74 32.12 -11.81
N VAL A 663 -44.64 31.12 -10.94
CA VAL A 663 -44.16 31.30 -9.55
C VAL A 663 -42.66 31.51 -9.46
N ASP A 664 -41.89 30.87 -10.33
CA ASP A 664 -40.44 31.06 -10.37
C ASP A 664 -40.03 32.38 -11.05
N GLU A 665 -40.94 33.01 -11.81
CA GLU A 665 -40.74 34.31 -12.45
C GLU A 665 -41.20 35.45 -11.52
N LEU A 666 -42.45 35.42 -11.05
CA LEU A 666 -43.06 36.48 -10.22
C LEU A 666 -42.36 36.69 -8.88
N PHE A 667 -41.77 35.64 -8.31
CA PHE A 667 -41.15 35.66 -6.98
C PHE A 667 -39.64 35.37 -7.03
N LYS A 668 -39.01 35.60 -8.18
CA LYS A 668 -37.58 35.36 -8.40
C LYS A 668 -36.68 36.18 -7.46
N ASP A 669 -37.02 37.45 -7.28
CA ASP A 669 -36.18 38.45 -6.62
C ASP A 669 -36.48 38.60 -5.11
N LEU A 670 -37.37 37.77 -4.55
CA LEU A 670 -37.70 37.79 -3.12
C LEU A 670 -36.73 36.93 -2.28
N PRO A 671 -36.37 37.38 -1.06
CA PRO A 671 -35.71 36.55 -0.04
C PRO A 671 -36.49 35.25 0.24
N ALA A 672 -35.80 34.17 0.61
CA ALA A 672 -36.41 32.83 0.70
C ALA A 672 -37.47 32.69 1.82
N ASP A 673 -37.32 33.48 2.89
CA ASP A 673 -38.24 33.60 4.02
C ASP A 673 -39.50 34.39 3.65
N GLU A 674 -39.38 35.53 2.98
CA GLU A 674 -40.53 36.30 2.49
C GLU A 674 -41.25 35.62 1.32
N ARG A 675 -40.49 34.91 0.46
CA ARG A 675 -41.00 34.25 -0.74
C ARG A 675 -42.08 33.22 -0.41
N ALA A 676 -41.88 32.35 0.59
CA ALA A 676 -42.82 31.27 0.88
C ALA A 676 -44.23 31.79 1.24
N ASP A 677 -44.30 32.85 2.07
CA ASP A 677 -45.58 33.44 2.46
C ASP A 677 -46.22 34.24 1.32
N LYS A 678 -45.42 34.97 0.52
CA LYS A 678 -45.92 35.70 -0.67
C LYS A 678 -46.42 34.77 -1.78
N VAL A 679 -45.71 33.66 -2.01
CA VAL A 679 -46.13 32.59 -2.92
C VAL A 679 -47.46 32.02 -2.44
N ARG A 680 -47.61 31.70 -1.14
CA ARG A 680 -48.86 31.16 -0.57
C ARG A 680 -50.03 32.13 -0.68
N GLU A 681 -49.82 33.42 -0.40
CA GLU A 681 -50.82 34.48 -0.54
C GLU A 681 -51.35 34.58 -1.98
N TRP A 682 -50.45 34.59 -2.97
CA TRP A 682 -50.82 34.60 -4.39
C TRP A 682 -51.44 33.27 -4.85
N TRP A 683 -51.00 32.13 -4.31
CA TRP A 683 -51.49 30.80 -4.70
C TRP A 683 -52.99 30.61 -4.44
N ALA A 684 -53.49 31.26 -3.39
CA ALA A 684 -54.90 31.24 -2.99
C ALA A 684 -55.79 32.09 -3.91
N ASN A 685 -55.26 33.18 -4.49
CA ASN A 685 -55.98 34.07 -5.41
C ASN A 685 -55.05 34.53 -6.56
N PRO A 686 -54.69 33.65 -7.50
CA PRO A 686 -53.64 33.93 -8.48
C PRO A 686 -54.11 34.92 -9.54
N ILE A 687 -53.53 36.13 -9.52
CA ILE A 687 -53.67 37.11 -10.60
C ILE A 687 -52.69 36.73 -11.70
N LYS A 688 -53.21 36.37 -12.88
CA LYS A 688 -52.44 35.90 -14.04
C LYS A 688 -52.68 36.84 -15.23
N ASP A 689 -51.63 37.18 -15.95
CA ASP A 689 -51.68 38.02 -17.16
C ASP A 689 -51.93 37.23 -18.45
N GLY A 690 -51.87 35.89 -18.37
CA GLY A 690 -52.07 34.98 -19.50
C GLY A 690 -50.81 34.68 -20.31
N SER A 691 -49.63 35.14 -19.88
CA SER A 691 -48.34 34.85 -20.52
C SER A 691 -48.02 33.35 -20.63
N HIS A 692 -48.48 32.53 -19.66
CA HIS A 692 -48.30 31.07 -19.65
C HIS A 692 -49.56 30.29 -20.10
N LYS A 693 -50.46 30.93 -20.85
CA LYS A 693 -51.68 30.29 -21.37
C LYS A 693 -51.35 29.34 -22.53
N GLU A 694 -51.71 28.07 -22.39
CA GLU A 694 -51.63 27.05 -23.45
C GLU A 694 -52.58 27.39 -24.63
N ASP A 695 -52.20 26.99 -25.84
CA ASP A 695 -52.96 27.18 -27.09
C ASP A 695 -54.04 26.10 -27.33
N ARG A 696 -53.94 24.96 -26.66
CA ARG A 696 -54.84 23.81 -26.83
C ARG A 696 -56.15 23.99 -26.05
N LEU A 697 -57.26 24.08 -26.78
CA LEU A 697 -58.61 23.97 -26.22
C LEU A 697 -58.84 22.59 -25.60
N ARG A 698 -59.46 22.55 -24.42
CA ARG A 698 -59.74 21.35 -23.63
C ARG A 698 -61.15 21.41 -23.02
N HIS A 699 -61.61 20.26 -22.52
CA HIS A 699 -62.89 20.09 -21.82
C HIS A 699 -62.64 19.40 -20.48
N TRP A 700 -63.31 19.83 -19.41
CA TRP A 700 -63.09 19.33 -18.05
C TRP A 700 -64.27 19.66 -17.12
N PHE A 701 -64.23 19.10 -15.92
CA PHE A 701 -65.00 19.61 -14.77
C PHE A 701 -64.07 20.46 -13.88
N ILE A 702 -64.62 21.47 -13.21
CA ILE A 702 -63.88 22.24 -12.20
C ILE A 702 -63.89 21.43 -10.90
N ALA A 703 -62.71 21.09 -10.38
CA ALA A 703 -62.57 20.18 -9.25
C ALA A 703 -63.28 20.69 -7.97
N GLN A 704 -63.34 22.01 -7.77
CA GLN A 704 -64.05 22.65 -6.67
C GLN A 704 -65.58 22.53 -6.80
N ASP A 705 -66.14 22.61 -8.02
CA ASP A 705 -67.56 22.35 -8.27
C ASP A 705 -67.90 20.87 -7.96
N ILE A 706 -67.01 19.94 -8.32
CA ILE A 706 -67.18 18.51 -8.01
C ILE A 706 -67.09 18.25 -6.51
N ALA A 707 -66.12 18.82 -5.80
CA ALA A 707 -65.99 18.68 -4.35
C ALA A 707 -67.27 19.13 -3.60
N ALA A 708 -67.89 20.24 -4.04
CA ALA A 708 -69.15 20.70 -3.48
C ALA A 708 -70.33 19.71 -3.74
N LEU A 709 -70.32 19.01 -4.87
CA LEU A 709 -71.29 17.95 -5.17
C LEU A 709 -71.01 16.65 -4.40
N GLU A 710 -69.75 16.34 -4.10
CA GLU A 710 -69.40 15.22 -3.22
C GLU A 710 -69.93 15.43 -1.80
N ASP A 711 -69.80 16.64 -1.26
CA ASP A 711 -70.34 16.99 0.05
C ASP A 711 -71.88 16.89 0.10
N GLU A 712 -72.58 17.24 -1.00
CA GLU A 712 -74.04 17.11 -1.09
C GLU A 712 -74.50 15.64 -1.20
N TYR A 713 -73.79 14.80 -1.96
CA TYR A 713 -74.22 13.44 -2.31
C TYR A 713 -73.59 12.32 -1.46
N GLY A 714 -72.78 12.66 -0.45
CA GLY A 714 -72.20 11.70 0.50
C GLY A 714 -70.87 11.07 0.05
N ARG A 715 -69.93 11.90 -0.41
CA ARG A 715 -68.54 11.56 -0.78
C ARG A 715 -68.40 10.37 -1.73
N LEU A 716 -68.80 10.58 -2.98
CA LEU A 716 -68.18 9.86 -4.10
C LEU A 716 -66.69 10.28 -4.14
N PRO A 717 -65.71 9.36 -4.17
CA PRO A 717 -64.30 9.74 -4.12
C PRO A 717 -63.79 10.14 -5.53
N MET A 718 -64.16 11.32 -6.03
CA MET A 718 -63.77 11.81 -7.35
C MET A 718 -62.70 12.90 -7.29
N VAL A 719 -62.55 13.57 -6.15
CA VAL A 719 -61.65 14.71 -5.94
C VAL A 719 -60.69 14.46 -4.80
N ASN A 720 -59.40 14.70 -5.06
CA ASN A 720 -58.37 14.76 -4.03
C ASN A 720 -57.92 16.21 -3.83
N LYS A 721 -57.62 16.60 -2.59
CA LYS A 721 -57.06 17.90 -2.24
C LYS A 721 -55.80 17.75 -1.38
N THR A 722 -54.66 18.20 -1.91
CA THR A 722 -53.37 18.22 -1.21
C THR A 722 -52.68 19.56 -1.48
N ASN A 723 -52.13 20.23 -0.44
CA ASN A 723 -51.45 21.54 -0.54
C ASN A 723 -52.21 22.57 -1.41
N ASP A 724 -53.51 22.72 -1.14
CA ASP A 724 -54.45 23.56 -1.88
C ASP A 724 -54.48 23.35 -3.41
N THR A 725 -54.07 22.16 -3.86
CA THR A 725 -54.19 21.67 -5.23
C THR A 725 -55.26 20.61 -5.27
N TYR A 726 -56.25 20.82 -6.15
CA TYR A 726 -57.35 19.89 -6.38
C TYR A 726 -57.07 19.07 -7.64
N THR A 727 -57.25 17.76 -7.58
CA THR A 727 -57.17 16.84 -8.73
C THR A 727 -58.47 16.04 -8.86
N VAL A 728 -58.77 15.57 -10.08
CA VAL A 728 -60.02 14.87 -10.41
C VAL A 728 -59.71 13.48 -10.98
N GLU A 729 -60.27 12.45 -10.35
CA GLU A 729 -60.18 11.05 -10.81
C GLU A 729 -61.26 10.79 -11.87
N TYR A 730 -61.04 11.24 -13.11
CA TYR A 730 -62.03 11.16 -14.20
C TYR A 730 -62.62 9.76 -14.46
N GLU A 731 -61.90 8.68 -14.15
CA GLU A 731 -62.39 7.31 -14.30
C GLU A 731 -63.53 6.96 -13.33
N THR A 732 -63.59 7.61 -12.16
CA THR A 732 -64.64 7.39 -11.14
C THR A 732 -66.02 7.89 -11.59
N PHE A 733 -66.08 8.74 -12.61
CA PHE A 733 -67.33 9.17 -13.24
C PHE A 733 -67.95 8.05 -14.09
N ILE A 734 -67.18 7.08 -14.58
CA ILE A 734 -67.68 6.04 -15.51
C ILE A 734 -68.79 5.19 -14.87
N PRO A 735 -68.67 4.68 -13.62
CA PRO A 735 -69.78 4.00 -12.94
C PRO A 735 -71.02 4.88 -12.72
N VAL A 736 -70.83 6.15 -12.36
CA VAL A 736 -71.93 7.11 -12.09
C VAL A 736 -72.68 7.46 -13.38
N LEU A 737 -71.95 7.73 -14.47
CA LEU A 737 -72.53 7.93 -15.80
C LEU A 737 -73.25 6.67 -16.30
N THR A 738 -72.70 5.48 -16.04
CA THR A 738 -73.34 4.20 -16.38
C THR A 738 -74.67 4.04 -15.63
N LYS A 739 -74.70 4.38 -14.33
CA LYS A 739 -75.90 4.35 -13.50
C LYS A 739 -76.94 5.38 -13.95
N ALA A 740 -76.52 6.59 -14.31
CA ALA A 740 -77.39 7.63 -14.88
C ALA A 740 -78.04 7.19 -16.20
N ILE A 741 -77.27 6.52 -17.08
CA ILE A 741 -77.79 5.97 -18.34
C ILE A 741 -78.83 4.86 -18.07
N GLN A 742 -78.59 3.99 -17.09
CA GLN A 742 -79.55 2.95 -16.69
C GLN A 742 -80.86 3.53 -16.15
N GLU A 743 -80.78 4.57 -15.32
CA GLU A 743 -81.96 5.26 -14.77
C GLU A 743 -82.73 6.04 -15.84
N MET A 744 -82.02 6.66 -16.78
CA MET A 744 -82.62 7.33 -17.92
C MET A 744 -83.34 6.32 -18.84
N ALA A 745 -82.73 5.17 -19.12
CA ALA A 745 -83.34 4.09 -19.90
C ALA A 745 -84.63 3.56 -19.25
N ALA A 746 -84.59 3.26 -17.96
CA ALA A 746 -85.78 2.83 -17.22
C ALA A 746 -86.91 3.89 -17.25
N ARG A 747 -86.56 5.18 -17.14
CA ARG A 747 -87.55 6.27 -17.26
C ARG A 747 -88.14 6.38 -18.67
N ILE A 748 -87.35 6.12 -19.71
CA ILE A 748 -87.82 6.06 -21.10
C ILE A 748 -88.78 4.89 -21.29
N GLU A 749 -88.46 3.69 -20.79
CA GLU A 749 -89.34 2.52 -20.86
C GLU A 749 -90.70 2.76 -20.17
N THR A 750 -90.69 3.41 -19.00
CA THR A 750 -91.92 3.83 -18.30
C THR A 750 -92.73 4.81 -19.15
N LEU A 751 -92.11 5.89 -19.66
CA LEU A 751 -92.79 6.89 -20.50
C LEU A 751 -93.35 6.28 -21.79
N GLU A 752 -92.62 5.36 -22.44
CA GLU A 752 -93.12 4.64 -23.60
C GLU A 752 -94.33 3.75 -23.27
N THR A 753 -94.38 3.19 -22.07
CA THR A 753 -95.49 2.35 -21.60
C THR A 753 -96.71 3.22 -21.28
N GLU A 754 -96.53 4.31 -20.53
CA GLU A 754 -97.58 5.32 -20.26
C GLU A 754 -98.13 5.92 -21.57
N MET A 755 -97.29 6.16 -22.58
CA MET A 755 -97.71 6.60 -23.92
C MET A 755 -98.45 5.53 -24.73
N LYS A 756 -98.20 4.23 -24.50
CA LYS A 756 -98.96 3.13 -25.11
C LYS A 756 -100.33 2.95 -24.42
N GLU A 757 -100.40 3.17 -23.12
CA GLU A 757 -101.64 3.10 -22.34
C GLU A 757 -102.53 4.32 -22.56
N SER A 758 -101.97 5.53 -22.63
CA SER A 758 -102.70 6.78 -22.94
C SER A 758 -103.20 6.88 -24.39
N LYS A 759 -102.91 5.87 -25.23
CA LYS A 759 -103.39 5.73 -26.62
C LYS A 759 -104.47 4.64 -26.76
N LYS A 760 -104.88 4.00 -25.67
CA LYS A 760 -106.07 3.16 -25.57
C LYS A 760 -107.24 3.95 -24.97
#